data_AF-A0A7S3C8J4-F1
#
_entry.id   AF-A0A7S3C8J4-F1
#
_cell.length_a   1.000
_cell.length_b   1.000
_cell.length_c   1.000
_cell.angle_alpha   90.00
_cell.angle_beta   90.00
_cell.angle_gamma   90.00
#
_symmetry.space_group_name_H-M   'P 1'
#
loop_
_entity.id
_entity.type
_entity.pdbx_description
1 polymer ?
#
loop_
_entity_poly.entity_id
_entity_poly.type
_entity_poly.pdbx_seq_one_letter_code
_entity_poly.pdbx_strand_id
1 'polypeptide(L)'
;DGRATTLRRNGSDYSGTIMAALLNAECITIWTDVDGVYSADPRKVTDAEPLQHLTYNEAWELSYFGANVLHPRSTIPAMSNDIPIKIKNFFNVDAKGTLIDSQEEDFDSFKPRRGTRWRSVVKGFATIDECSLINIEGTGMVGVPGTASRIFSTIRDAGINVIMISQGSSEHSICFAVKGTDAEVAREVLKLEFDEYIQSGLLEDVTVVSDCTILAAVGSNLQHAIGASAHMFGALSKAGVNIRATAQGCSEHNVTVVIDANDSKKALEAVHSAFYLSDVTVAVGLVGPGLVGKTLMDQFNKQLEVLREERHVDVRICGVADSKKMLLSDTSIDLDRWEEEFDKSKTPSDLSEFKDHLLSCNLPIPVIIDCSASDFVSDYYEPWMKAGVHVITPNKKVNSGPLERYNAIKRLQERRQVHYFYEATVGAGLPVIATIKHLVDTGDRIKSIEGIFSGTLSYIFNNFKSGDKFSEIVKTAKENGFTEPDPRDDLSGMDVARKVTTLARESGLSLELDDIPVESLVPAELESCSSAEEFMQRLPEFDDQMTKLQEDAMANGEVLRFVGQVDVKTGKGSVALKNYPVTHPFAQLGGTDNIVLCSTERYNPQPLVITGPGAGAEVTAGGIFSDLIRLCAHFGAPS
;
A
#
# COMPACT_ATOMS: atom_id res chain seq x y z
N ASP A 1 -53.74 21.87 -22.17
CA ASP A 1 -55.14 21.54 -21.81
C ASP A 1 -55.75 22.44 -20.72
N GLY A 2 -54.98 23.34 -20.08
CA GLY A 2 -55.53 24.20 -19.00
C GLY A 2 -55.98 23.44 -17.74
N ARG A 3 -55.62 22.15 -17.61
CA ARG A 3 -55.91 21.35 -16.41
C ARG A 3 -54.91 21.69 -15.30
N ALA A 4 -55.44 22.08 -14.15
CA ALA A 4 -54.64 22.22 -12.93
C ALA A 4 -54.04 20.85 -12.57
N THR A 5 -52.71 20.81 -12.41
CA THR A 5 -51.97 19.63 -11.95
C THR A 5 -51.06 20.06 -10.81
N THR A 6 -50.87 19.20 -9.81
CA THR A 6 -49.81 19.40 -8.82
C THR A 6 -48.48 19.04 -9.46
N LEU A 7 -47.48 19.92 -9.35
CA LEU A 7 -46.09 19.51 -9.53
C LEU A 7 -45.82 18.47 -8.44
N ARG A 8 -45.50 17.23 -8.82
CA ARG A 8 -45.35 16.08 -7.91
C ARG A 8 -44.08 16.28 -7.04
N ARG A 9 -43.36 15.20 -6.67
CA ARG A 9 -42.08 15.31 -5.95
C ARG A 9 -41.15 16.32 -6.66
N ASN A 10 -40.50 17.19 -5.88
CA ASN A 10 -39.61 18.30 -6.33
C ASN A 10 -40.33 19.45 -7.06
N GLY A 11 -41.66 19.52 -6.93
CA GLY A 11 -42.45 20.63 -7.45
C GLY A 11 -42.19 21.97 -6.76
N SER A 12 -41.79 21.96 -5.48
CA SER A 12 -41.35 23.14 -4.73
C SER A 12 -40.12 23.75 -5.36
N ASP A 13 -39.12 22.92 -5.63
CA ASP A 13 -37.81 23.35 -6.12
C ASP A 13 -37.96 23.91 -7.54
N TYR A 14 -38.76 23.22 -8.38
CA TYR A 14 -39.08 23.71 -9.72
C TYR A 14 -39.86 25.02 -9.71
N SER A 15 -40.83 25.19 -8.80
CA SER A 15 -41.54 26.48 -8.65
C SER A 15 -40.57 27.57 -8.20
N GLY A 16 -39.69 27.26 -7.26
CA GLY A 16 -38.71 28.19 -6.71
C GLY A 16 -37.72 28.68 -7.77
N THR A 17 -37.21 27.78 -8.61
CA THR A 17 -36.30 28.13 -9.69
C THR A 17 -36.97 28.94 -10.80
N ILE A 18 -38.25 28.64 -11.12
CA ILE A 18 -39.04 29.49 -12.04
C ILE A 18 -39.22 30.89 -11.46
N MET A 19 -39.62 31.01 -10.18
CA MET A 19 -39.82 32.30 -9.53
C MET A 19 -38.51 33.09 -9.46
N ALA A 20 -37.40 32.44 -9.15
CA ALA A 20 -36.08 33.07 -9.15
C ALA A 20 -35.71 33.59 -10.54
N ALA A 21 -35.96 32.82 -11.60
CA ALA A 21 -35.77 33.26 -12.98
C ALA A 21 -36.64 34.48 -13.33
N LEU A 22 -37.92 34.46 -12.96
CA LEU A 22 -38.84 35.58 -13.21
C LEU A 22 -38.47 36.86 -12.44
N LEU A 23 -37.86 36.71 -11.27
CA LEU A 23 -37.47 37.82 -10.39
C LEU A 23 -36.03 38.28 -10.62
N ASN A 24 -35.26 37.62 -11.50
CA ASN A 24 -33.80 37.79 -11.62
C ASN A 24 -33.09 37.71 -10.26
N ALA A 25 -33.41 36.68 -9.48
CA ALA A 25 -32.82 36.50 -8.17
C ALA A 25 -31.32 36.24 -8.26
N GLU A 26 -30.55 36.73 -7.29
CA GLU A 26 -29.09 36.52 -7.23
C GLU A 26 -28.70 35.08 -6.87
N CYS A 27 -29.59 34.34 -6.19
CA CYS A 27 -29.33 32.99 -5.72
C CYS A 27 -30.65 32.30 -5.29
N ILE A 28 -30.71 30.97 -5.43
CA ILE A 28 -31.75 30.11 -4.89
C ILE A 28 -31.16 29.31 -3.74
N THR A 29 -31.79 29.29 -2.56
CA THR A 29 -31.38 28.38 -1.47
C THR A 29 -32.43 27.30 -1.28
N ILE A 30 -32.03 26.04 -1.50
CA ILE A 30 -32.85 24.87 -1.22
C ILE A 30 -32.40 24.34 0.15
N TRP A 31 -33.34 24.38 1.09
CA TRP A 31 -33.13 23.85 2.43
C TRP A 31 -33.64 22.41 2.49
N THR A 32 -32.81 21.52 3.02
CA THR A 32 -33.02 20.07 3.08
C THR A 32 -32.57 19.52 4.45
N ASP A 33 -32.56 18.20 4.63
CA ASP A 33 -32.15 17.49 5.85
C ASP A 33 -30.68 17.02 5.85
N VAL A 34 -29.92 17.34 4.79
CA VAL A 34 -28.50 17.02 4.62
C VAL A 34 -27.63 18.27 4.50
N ASP A 35 -26.36 18.16 4.93
CA ASP A 35 -25.38 19.26 4.94
C ASP A 35 -24.96 19.75 3.55
N GLY A 36 -25.31 19.01 2.50
CA GLY A 36 -25.02 19.31 1.10
C GLY A 36 -25.17 18.08 0.22
N VAL A 37 -24.68 18.17 -1.01
CA VAL A 37 -24.46 17.02 -1.88
C VAL A 37 -23.15 16.35 -1.45
N TYR A 38 -23.18 15.06 -1.18
CA TYR A 38 -21.99 14.30 -0.74
C TYR A 38 -21.25 13.67 -1.94
N SER A 39 -19.94 13.46 -1.76
CA SER A 39 -19.05 12.77 -2.72
C SER A 39 -19.39 11.30 -2.96
N ALA A 40 -20.11 10.65 -2.04
CA ALA A 40 -20.74 9.34 -2.19
C ALA A 40 -21.92 9.24 -1.20
N ASP A 41 -22.77 8.20 -1.28
CA ASP A 41 -23.83 8.00 -0.29
C ASP A 41 -23.20 7.77 1.11
N PRO A 42 -23.39 8.69 2.09
CA PRO A 42 -22.74 8.59 3.40
C PRO A 42 -23.25 7.42 4.24
N ARG A 43 -24.35 6.76 3.82
CA ARG A 43 -24.84 5.53 4.46
C ARG A 43 -24.07 4.29 3.99
N LYS A 44 -23.42 4.37 2.82
CA LYS A 44 -22.61 3.30 2.24
C LYS A 44 -21.12 3.54 2.44
N VAL A 45 -20.66 4.78 2.41
CA VAL A 45 -19.24 5.18 2.55
C VAL A 45 -19.08 6.12 3.74
N THR A 46 -18.34 5.70 4.77
CA THR A 46 -18.17 6.49 6.01
C THR A 46 -17.35 7.76 5.81
N ASP A 47 -16.37 7.71 4.89
CA ASP A 47 -15.48 8.85 4.57
C ASP A 47 -16.10 9.79 3.52
N ALA A 48 -17.40 9.67 3.21
CA ALA A 48 -18.06 10.56 2.28
C ALA A 48 -18.10 12.00 2.81
N GLU A 49 -17.50 12.92 2.06
CA GLU A 49 -17.44 14.34 2.42
C GLU A 49 -18.51 15.17 1.68
N PRO A 50 -19.07 16.21 2.31
CA PRO A 50 -19.95 17.17 1.65
C PRO A 50 -19.16 18.05 0.67
N LEU A 51 -19.66 18.17 -0.55
CA LEU A 51 -19.05 18.95 -1.62
C LEU A 51 -19.35 20.43 -1.43
N GLN A 52 -18.34 21.29 -1.54
CA GLN A 52 -18.51 22.73 -1.36
C GLN A 52 -19.06 23.40 -2.63
N HIS A 53 -18.71 22.85 -3.79
CA HIS A 53 -19.07 23.39 -5.10
C HIS A 53 -19.28 22.26 -6.12
N LEU A 54 -20.25 22.46 -7.02
CA LEU A 54 -20.55 21.63 -8.16
C LEU A 54 -20.99 22.51 -9.34
N THR A 55 -20.73 22.06 -10.56
CA THR A 55 -21.40 22.59 -11.74
C THR A 55 -22.83 22.06 -11.85
N TYR A 56 -23.70 22.74 -12.61
CA TYR A 56 -25.05 22.25 -12.88
C TYR A 56 -25.06 20.82 -13.49
N ASN A 57 -24.11 20.52 -14.38
CA ASN A 57 -24.02 19.22 -15.04
C ASN A 57 -23.58 18.12 -14.06
N GLU A 58 -22.57 18.37 -13.22
CA GLU A 58 -22.15 17.39 -12.21
C GLU A 58 -23.27 17.11 -11.18
N ALA A 59 -23.97 18.15 -10.74
CA ALA A 59 -25.11 18.01 -9.83
C ALA A 59 -26.25 17.22 -10.48
N TRP A 60 -26.52 17.44 -11.76
CA TRP A 60 -27.50 16.64 -12.53
C TRP A 60 -27.07 15.18 -12.56
N GLU A 61 -25.86 14.88 -13.01
CA GLU A 61 -25.35 13.51 -13.17
C GLU A 61 -25.36 12.73 -11.85
N LEU A 62 -24.85 13.33 -10.76
CA LEU A 62 -24.92 12.73 -9.43
C LEU A 62 -26.37 12.41 -9.03
N SER A 63 -27.29 13.34 -9.30
CA SER A 63 -28.71 13.17 -8.98
C SER A 63 -29.38 12.07 -9.81
N TYR A 64 -29.02 11.95 -11.10
CA TYR A 64 -29.52 10.90 -11.99
C TYR A 64 -29.10 9.51 -11.51
N PHE A 65 -27.85 9.36 -11.06
CA PHE A 65 -27.31 8.09 -10.57
C PHE A 65 -27.59 7.77 -9.09
N GLY A 66 -28.45 8.55 -8.42
CA GLY A 66 -29.00 8.18 -7.11
C GLY A 66 -28.61 9.08 -5.93
N ALA A 67 -27.83 10.14 -6.14
CA ALA A 67 -27.59 11.17 -5.13
C ALA A 67 -28.81 12.10 -5.04
N ASN A 68 -29.90 11.60 -4.45
CA ASN A 68 -31.26 12.16 -4.44
C ASN A 68 -31.42 13.52 -3.69
N VAL A 69 -30.59 14.52 -3.99
CA VAL A 69 -30.61 15.86 -3.34
C VAL A 69 -31.29 16.90 -4.23
N LEU A 70 -31.24 16.72 -5.55
CA LEU A 70 -31.76 17.67 -6.53
C LEU A 70 -32.45 16.91 -7.67
N HIS A 71 -33.48 17.49 -8.27
CA HIS A 71 -34.12 16.87 -9.44
C HIS A 71 -33.64 17.57 -10.71
N PRO A 72 -33.21 16.86 -11.77
CA PRO A 72 -32.71 17.50 -12.98
C PRO A 72 -33.65 18.54 -13.60
N ARG A 73 -34.96 18.28 -13.58
CA ARG A 73 -35.94 19.25 -14.11
C ARG A 73 -36.06 20.53 -13.27
N SER A 74 -35.74 20.47 -11.97
CA SER A 74 -35.85 21.66 -11.11
C SER A 74 -34.72 22.66 -11.33
N THR A 75 -33.58 22.25 -11.89
CA THR A 75 -32.43 23.14 -12.13
C THR A 75 -32.50 23.92 -13.44
N ILE A 76 -33.23 23.42 -14.44
CA ILE A 76 -33.27 24.00 -15.80
C ILE A 76 -33.55 25.52 -15.81
N PRO A 77 -34.53 26.06 -15.06
CA PRO A 77 -34.79 27.50 -15.05
C PRO A 77 -33.63 28.32 -14.46
N ALA A 78 -32.99 27.79 -13.42
CA ALA A 78 -31.85 28.42 -12.76
C ALA A 78 -30.62 28.40 -13.68
N MET A 79 -30.31 27.25 -14.27
CA MET A 79 -29.21 27.09 -15.24
C MET A 79 -29.37 28.00 -16.47
N SER A 80 -30.59 28.12 -17.00
CA SER A 80 -30.85 28.95 -18.20
C SER A 80 -30.66 30.45 -17.95
N ASN A 81 -30.72 30.89 -16.69
CA ASN A 81 -30.53 32.29 -16.29
C ASN A 81 -29.24 32.49 -15.47
N ASP A 82 -28.39 31.47 -15.41
CA ASP A 82 -27.17 31.44 -14.59
C ASP A 82 -27.38 31.89 -13.13
N ILE A 83 -28.44 31.37 -12.49
CA ILE A 83 -28.78 31.68 -11.09
C ILE A 83 -28.24 30.57 -10.18
N PRO A 84 -27.24 30.85 -9.31
CA PRO A 84 -26.66 29.86 -8.42
C PRO A 84 -27.68 29.23 -7.47
N ILE A 85 -27.50 27.93 -7.18
CA ILE A 85 -28.31 27.17 -6.23
C ILE A 85 -27.43 26.78 -5.03
N LYS A 86 -27.89 27.07 -3.81
CA LYS A 86 -27.25 26.63 -2.56
C LYS A 86 -28.09 25.56 -1.89
N ILE A 87 -27.48 24.41 -1.60
CA ILE A 87 -28.08 23.36 -0.76
C ILE A 87 -27.65 23.58 0.68
N LYS A 88 -28.61 23.65 1.61
CA LYS A 88 -28.36 23.86 3.05
C LYS A 88 -29.18 22.92 3.93
N ASN A 89 -28.70 22.65 5.14
CA ASN A 89 -29.38 21.80 6.11
C ASN A 89 -30.21 22.63 7.10
N PHE A 90 -31.50 22.31 7.26
CA PHE A 90 -32.35 22.91 8.30
C PHE A 90 -31.90 22.57 9.73
N PHE A 91 -31.32 21.38 9.94
CA PHE A 91 -30.91 20.88 11.25
C PHE A 91 -29.46 21.26 11.60
N ASN A 92 -28.67 21.71 10.62
CA ASN A 92 -27.29 22.13 10.80
C ASN A 92 -27.01 23.42 10.00
N VAL A 93 -27.43 24.56 10.55
CA VAL A 93 -27.38 25.86 9.87
C VAL A 93 -25.95 26.37 9.62
N ASP A 94 -24.99 25.90 10.42
CA ASP A 94 -23.57 26.26 10.35
C ASP A 94 -22.83 25.47 9.25
N ALA A 95 -23.44 24.41 8.71
CA ALA A 95 -22.90 23.71 7.56
C ALA A 95 -22.70 24.68 6.39
N LYS A 96 -21.54 24.57 5.71
CA LYS A 96 -21.21 25.41 4.56
C LYS A 96 -22.22 25.25 3.42
N GLY A 97 -22.79 24.05 3.26
CA GLY A 97 -23.65 23.72 2.14
C GLY A 97 -22.87 23.39 0.88
N THR A 98 -23.60 23.10 -0.19
CA THR A 98 -23.07 22.94 -1.54
C THR A 98 -23.57 24.09 -2.41
N LEU A 99 -22.66 24.81 -3.08
CA LEU A 99 -22.98 25.78 -4.13
C LEU A 99 -23.01 25.08 -5.49
N ILE A 100 -24.03 25.36 -6.30
CA ILE A 100 -24.18 24.83 -7.65
C ILE A 100 -24.33 26.01 -8.61
N ASP A 101 -23.40 26.16 -9.56
CA ASP A 101 -23.43 27.24 -10.56
C ASP A 101 -22.81 26.81 -11.91
N SER A 102 -22.59 27.75 -12.83
CA SER A 102 -21.96 27.47 -14.14
C SER A 102 -20.44 27.59 -14.12
N GLN A 103 -19.83 27.99 -13.00
CA GLN A 103 -18.38 28.22 -12.97
C GLN A 103 -17.67 26.88 -12.88
N GLU A 104 -16.87 26.57 -13.89
CA GLU A 104 -15.89 25.50 -13.80
C GLU A 104 -14.71 26.01 -12.97
N GLU A 105 -14.20 25.18 -12.06
CA GLU A 105 -12.94 25.49 -11.37
C GLU A 105 -11.82 25.54 -12.42
N ASP A 106 -11.12 26.68 -12.49
CA ASP A 106 -10.08 26.92 -13.50
C ASP A 106 -8.89 25.97 -13.25
N PHE A 107 -8.79 24.95 -14.11
CA PHE A 107 -7.86 23.82 -14.03
C PHE A 107 -6.38 24.26 -14.06
N ASP A 108 -6.07 25.39 -14.70
CA ASP A 108 -4.72 25.95 -14.81
C ASP A 108 -4.35 26.88 -13.64
N SER A 109 -5.34 27.50 -13.00
CA SER A 109 -5.14 28.38 -11.84
C SER A 109 -4.93 27.60 -10.53
N PHE A 110 -5.46 26.38 -10.46
CA PHE A 110 -5.22 25.45 -9.37
C PHE A 110 -3.88 24.75 -9.63
N LYS A 111 -2.82 25.09 -8.87
CA LYS A 111 -1.67 24.18 -8.80
C LYS A 111 -2.16 22.94 -8.06
N PRO A 112 -2.41 21.79 -8.71
CA PRO A 112 -2.80 20.61 -7.96
C PRO A 112 -1.70 20.36 -6.93
N ARG A 113 -2.06 20.37 -5.65
CA ARG A 113 -1.24 19.69 -4.65
C ARG A 113 -1.13 18.25 -5.14
N ARG A 114 0.05 17.62 -5.02
CA ARG A 114 0.20 16.19 -5.35
C ARG A 114 -0.92 15.43 -4.59
N GLY A 115 -1.48 14.37 -5.16
CA GLY A 115 -2.57 13.62 -4.52
C GLY A 115 -3.96 14.26 -4.40
N THR A 116 -4.21 15.46 -4.94
CA THR A 116 -5.60 15.95 -5.18
C THR A 116 -5.96 15.99 -6.66
N ARG A 117 -5.12 15.40 -7.52
CA ARG A 117 -5.28 15.45 -8.98
C ARG A 117 -6.65 14.96 -9.44
N TRP A 118 -7.16 13.92 -8.78
CA TRP A 118 -8.42 13.30 -9.17
C TRP A 118 -9.64 13.96 -8.55
N ARG A 119 -9.51 14.53 -7.35
CA ARG A 119 -10.61 15.22 -6.63
C ARG A 119 -11.07 16.51 -7.32
N SER A 120 -10.19 17.14 -8.11
CA SER A 120 -10.56 18.27 -8.97
C SER A 120 -11.31 17.83 -10.25
N VAL A 121 -11.18 16.56 -10.64
CA VAL A 121 -11.77 16.01 -11.87
C VAL A 121 -13.08 15.27 -11.57
N VAL A 122 -13.04 14.29 -10.67
CA VAL A 122 -14.20 13.50 -10.25
C VAL A 122 -14.72 14.07 -8.95
N LYS A 123 -15.95 14.61 -8.98
CA LYS A 123 -16.62 15.24 -7.84
C LYS A 123 -17.44 14.27 -7.01
N GLY A 124 -17.71 13.07 -7.50
CA GLY A 124 -18.35 12.06 -6.67
C GLY A 124 -18.70 10.78 -7.40
N PHE A 125 -19.23 9.85 -6.62
CA PHE A 125 -19.63 8.52 -7.05
C PHE A 125 -21.06 8.22 -6.61
N ALA A 126 -21.81 7.57 -7.48
CA ALA A 126 -23.20 7.21 -7.20
C ALA A 126 -23.53 5.82 -7.75
N THR A 127 -24.53 5.17 -7.16
CA THR A 127 -24.96 3.83 -7.55
C THR A 127 -26.45 3.76 -7.81
N ILE A 128 -26.84 3.08 -8.89
CA ILE A 128 -28.21 2.61 -9.10
C ILE A 128 -28.22 1.10 -8.91
N ASP A 129 -28.83 0.65 -7.81
CA ASP A 129 -29.00 -0.77 -7.49
C ASP A 129 -30.23 -1.37 -8.18
N GLU A 130 -30.44 -2.68 -8.01
CA GLU A 130 -31.61 -3.42 -8.53
C GLU A 130 -31.79 -3.30 -10.05
N CYS A 131 -30.68 -3.32 -10.80
CA CYS A 131 -30.68 -3.25 -12.25
C CYS A 131 -30.54 -4.65 -12.89
N SER A 132 -30.87 -4.74 -14.16
CA SER A 132 -30.56 -5.89 -15.00
C SER A 132 -30.06 -5.44 -16.35
N LEU A 133 -29.12 -6.20 -16.90
CA LEU A 133 -28.47 -5.92 -18.18
C LEU A 133 -29.12 -6.77 -19.26
N ILE A 134 -29.64 -6.13 -20.30
CA ILE A 134 -30.18 -6.79 -21.49
C ILE A 134 -29.13 -6.70 -22.60
N ASN A 135 -28.79 -7.82 -23.21
CA ASN A 135 -27.86 -7.86 -24.34
C ASN A 135 -28.51 -8.53 -25.55
N ILE A 136 -28.31 -7.88 -26.70
CA ILE A 136 -28.72 -8.33 -28.02
C ILE A 136 -27.50 -8.29 -28.90
N GLU A 137 -27.14 -9.42 -29.49
CA GLU A 137 -25.97 -9.52 -30.36
C GLU A 137 -26.19 -10.43 -31.56
N GLY A 138 -25.40 -10.20 -32.60
CA GLY A 138 -25.36 -11.09 -33.76
C GLY A 138 -24.86 -10.42 -35.04
N THR A 139 -24.40 -11.26 -35.96
CA THR A 139 -23.83 -10.82 -37.25
C THR A 139 -24.84 -10.08 -38.13
N GLY A 140 -26.14 -10.32 -37.95
CA GLY A 140 -27.22 -9.63 -38.64
C GLY A 140 -27.44 -8.18 -38.22
N MET A 141 -26.73 -7.68 -37.21
CA MET A 141 -26.78 -6.27 -36.79
C MET A 141 -25.81 -5.38 -37.57
N VAL A 142 -24.68 -5.95 -38.03
CA VAL A 142 -23.54 -5.19 -38.53
C VAL A 142 -23.89 -4.49 -39.85
N GLY A 143 -23.86 -3.15 -39.85
CA GLY A 143 -24.11 -2.34 -41.04
C GLY A 143 -25.56 -2.40 -41.55
N VAL A 144 -26.50 -2.89 -40.74
CA VAL A 144 -27.94 -2.89 -41.03
C VAL A 144 -28.59 -1.68 -40.36
N PRO A 145 -28.94 -0.62 -41.12
CA PRO A 145 -29.54 0.56 -40.54
C PRO A 145 -30.89 0.24 -39.88
N GLY A 146 -31.12 0.80 -38.69
CA GLY A 146 -32.42 0.76 -38.02
C GLY A 146 -32.58 -0.30 -36.93
N THR A 147 -31.64 -1.24 -36.76
CA THR A 147 -31.71 -2.25 -35.69
C THR A 147 -31.78 -1.63 -34.30
N ALA A 148 -30.89 -0.67 -34.00
CA ALA A 148 -30.93 0.07 -32.73
C ALA A 148 -32.27 0.82 -32.54
N SER A 149 -32.79 1.45 -33.60
CA SER A 149 -34.09 2.14 -33.55
C SER A 149 -35.24 1.19 -33.23
N ARG A 150 -35.22 -0.04 -33.76
CA ARG A 150 -36.22 -1.06 -33.48
C ARG A 150 -36.14 -1.49 -32.03
N ILE A 151 -34.95 -1.85 -31.53
CA ILE A 151 -34.72 -2.23 -30.13
C ILE A 151 -35.32 -1.19 -29.17
N PHE A 152 -34.92 0.07 -29.31
CA PHE A 152 -35.36 1.11 -28.38
C PHE A 152 -36.83 1.54 -28.59
N SER A 153 -37.40 1.36 -29.79
CA SER A 153 -38.84 1.58 -29.99
C SER A 153 -39.68 0.49 -29.30
N THR A 154 -39.30 -0.77 -29.42
CA THR A 154 -39.97 -1.89 -28.75
C THR A 154 -39.95 -1.73 -27.23
N ILE A 155 -38.80 -1.34 -26.66
CA ILE A 155 -38.66 -1.08 -25.22
C ILE A 155 -39.51 0.13 -24.77
N ARG A 156 -39.51 1.22 -25.55
CA ARG A 156 -40.36 2.39 -25.28
C ARG A 156 -41.85 2.03 -25.31
N ASP A 157 -42.28 1.25 -26.30
CA ASP A 157 -43.69 0.90 -26.49
C ASP A 157 -44.19 -0.04 -25.37
N ALA A 158 -43.27 -0.79 -24.74
CA ALA A 158 -43.51 -1.54 -23.50
C ALA A 158 -43.51 -0.66 -22.23
N GLY A 159 -43.22 0.65 -22.34
CA GLY A 159 -43.18 1.58 -21.21
C GLY A 159 -41.94 1.43 -20.31
N ILE A 160 -40.89 0.76 -20.80
CA ILE A 160 -39.69 0.44 -20.03
C ILE A 160 -38.66 1.56 -20.19
N ASN A 161 -38.11 2.03 -19.07
CA ASN A 161 -37.09 3.08 -19.07
C ASN A 161 -35.68 2.49 -19.12
N VAL A 162 -34.91 2.88 -20.12
CA VAL A 162 -33.49 2.53 -20.22
C VAL A 162 -32.66 3.46 -19.34
N ILE A 163 -31.78 2.89 -18.52
CA ILE A 163 -30.95 3.63 -17.56
C ILE A 163 -29.58 3.99 -18.17
N MET A 164 -28.98 3.03 -18.86
CA MET A 164 -27.63 3.09 -19.44
C MET A 164 -27.60 2.28 -20.73
N ILE A 165 -26.80 2.70 -21.71
CA ILE A 165 -26.58 1.98 -22.97
C ILE A 165 -25.06 1.79 -23.16
N SER A 166 -24.65 0.61 -23.58
CA SER A 166 -23.28 0.24 -23.93
C SER A 166 -23.30 -0.50 -25.28
N GLN A 167 -22.46 -0.07 -26.22
CA GLN A 167 -22.41 -0.66 -27.55
C GLN A 167 -20.95 -0.81 -27.99
N GLY A 168 -20.59 -2.02 -28.43
CA GLY A 168 -19.25 -2.31 -28.95
C GLY A 168 -19.09 -1.80 -30.38
N SER A 169 -17.95 -1.22 -30.72
CA SER A 169 -17.68 -0.48 -31.97
C SER A 169 -18.02 -1.17 -33.29
N SER A 170 -18.19 -2.50 -33.30
CA SER A 170 -18.58 -3.29 -34.47
C SER A 170 -20.09 -3.29 -34.77
N GLU A 171 -20.91 -2.59 -33.97
CA GLU A 171 -22.39 -2.64 -34.00
C GLU A 171 -22.97 -4.05 -33.80
N HIS A 172 -22.12 -5.03 -33.47
CA HIS A 172 -22.48 -6.43 -33.33
C HIS A 172 -23.24 -6.74 -32.03
N SER A 173 -23.09 -5.90 -31.01
CA SER A 173 -23.72 -6.08 -29.71
C SER A 173 -24.20 -4.73 -29.18
N ILE A 174 -25.46 -4.71 -28.75
CA ILE A 174 -26.07 -3.60 -28.03
C ILE A 174 -26.53 -4.14 -26.68
N CYS A 175 -26.03 -3.49 -25.64
CA CYS A 175 -26.29 -3.81 -24.27
C CYS A 175 -26.92 -2.59 -23.58
N PHE A 176 -27.94 -2.78 -22.75
CA PHE A 176 -28.54 -1.68 -22.01
C PHE A 176 -29.10 -2.15 -20.67
N ALA A 177 -29.10 -1.24 -19.70
CA ALA A 177 -29.59 -1.52 -18.35
C ALA A 177 -31.03 -1.03 -18.16
N VAL A 178 -31.84 -1.84 -17.49
CA VAL A 178 -33.21 -1.54 -17.07
C VAL A 178 -33.37 -1.86 -15.57
N LYS A 179 -34.48 -1.45 -14.97
CA LYS A 179 -34.84 -1.93 -13.62
C LYS A 179 -35.03 -3.43 -13.64
N GLY A 180 -34.61 -4.12 -12.58
CA GLY A 180 -34.72 -5.58 -12.48
C GLY A 180 -36.17 -6.07 -12.64
N THR A 181 -37.15 -5.29 -12.19
CA THR A 181 -38.58 -5.59 -12.35
C THR A 181 -39.05 -5.61 -13.80
N ASP A 182 -38.35 -4.91 -14.69
CA ASP A 182 -38.73 -4.75 -16.11
C ASP A 182 -37.95 -5.72 -17.02
N ALA A 183 -36.98 -6.45 -16.48
CA ALA A 183 -36.02 -7.23 -17.24
C ALA A 183 -36.66 -8.36 -18.07
N GLU A 184 -37.57 -9.13 -17.45
CA GLU A 184 -38.26 -10.23 -18.13
C GLU A 184 -39.22 -9.72 -19.21
N VAL A 185 -39.95 -8.64 -18.94
CA VAL A 185 -40.82 -8.02 -19.94
C VAL A 185 -40.00 -7.51 -21.13
N ALA A 186 -38.87 -6.84 -20.88
CA ALA A 186 -37.95 -6.37 -21.91
C ALA A 186 -37.47 -7.53 -22.79
N ARG A 187 -37.09 -8.67 -22.18
CA ARG A 187 -36.66 -9.88 -22.89
C ARG A 187 -37.77 -10.42 -23.78
N GLU A 188 -38.98 -10.58 -23.25
CA GLU A 188 -40.10 -11.15 -24.01
C GLU A 188 -40.48 -10.30 -25.23
N VAL A 189 -40.60 -8.98 -25.06
CA VAL A 189 -40.98 -8.09 -26.17
C VAL A 189 -39.90 -8.02 -27.25
N LEU A 190 -38.63 -8.07 -26.87
CA LEU A 190 -37.51 -8.09 -27.83
C LEU A 190 -37.41 -9.43 -28.55
N LYS A 191 -37.58 -10.54 -27.84
CA LYS A 191 -37.62 -11.87 -28.48
C LYS A 191 -38.73 -11.95 -29.51
N LEU A 192 -39.91 -11.38 -29.21
CA LEU A 192 -41.03 -11.34 -30.15
C LEU A 192 -40.73 -10.46 -31.37
N GLU A 193 -40.15 -9.28 -31.17
CA GLU A 193 -39.80 -8.34 -32.26
C GLU A 193 -38.72 -8.92 -33.21
N PHE A 194 -37.79 -9.70 -32.68
CA PHE A 194 -36.63 -10.22 -33.41
C PHE A 194 -36.69 -11.74 -33.68
N ASP A 195 -37.83 -12.39 -33.49
CA ASP A 195 -37.99 -13.85 -33.60
C ASP A 195 -37.47 -14.42 -34.94
N GLU A 196 -37.81 -13.79 -36.07
CA GLU A 196 -37.33 -14.22 -37.40
C GLU A 196 -35.80 -14.13 -37.53
N TYR A 197 -35.18 -13.12 -36.92
CA TYR A 197 -33.73 -12.93 -36.94
C TYR A 197 -33.02 -13.95 -36.04
N ILE A 198 -33.62 -14.29 -34.90
CA ILE A 198 -33.11 -15.30 -33.98
C ILE A 198 -33.22 -16.70 -34.62
N GLN A 199 -34.37 -17.04 -35.19
CA GLN A 199 -34.60 -18.33 -35.84
C GLN A 199 -33.72 -18.55 -37.08
N SER A 200 -33.41 -17.48 -37.81
CA SER A 200 -32.49 -17.53 -38.97
C SER A 200 -31.01 -17.55 -38.58
N GLY A 201 -30.68 -17.43 -37.29
CA GLY A 201 -29.31 -17.38 -36.78
C GLY A 201 -28.58 -16.06 -37.09
N LEU A 202 -29.31 -15.03 -37.48
CA LEU A 202 -28.76 -13.68 -37.72
C LEU A 202 -28.55 -12.93 -36.40
N LEU A 203 -29.37 -13.22 -35.39
CA LEU A 203 -29.21 -12.77 -34.01
C LEU A 203 -29.11 -13.96 -33.07
N GLU A 204 -28.36 -13.78 -31.98
CA GLU A 204 -28.41 -14.66 -30.83
C GLU A 204 -29.67 -14.40 -29.99
N ASP A 205 -29.95 -15.30 -29.04
CA ASP A 205 -31.08 -15.13 -28.13
C ASP A 205 -30.87 -13.91 -27.22
N VAL A 206 -31.96 -13.23 -26.85
CA VAL A 206 -31.89 -12.05 -25.97
C VAL A 206 -31.47 -12.51 -24.57
N THR A 207 -30.30 -12.05 -24.12
CA THR A 207 -29.71 -12.44 -22.83
C THR A 207 -30.03 -11.40 -21.76
N VAL A 208 -30.23 -11.89 -20.53
CA VAL A 208 -30.51 -11.06 -19.35
C VAL A 208 -29.52 -11.44 -18.27
N VAL A 209 -28.82 -10.44 -17.74
CA VAL A 209 -27.97 -10.57 -16.55
C VAL A 209 -28.65 -9.83 -15.41
N SER A 210 -29.23 -10.60 -14.49
CA SER A 210 -29.90 -10.07 -13.28
C SER A 210 -28.90 -9.62 -12.21
N ASP A 211 -29.42 -9.03 -11.14
CA ASP A 211 -28.68 -8.65 -9.93
C ASP A 211 -27.44 -7.80 -10.24
N CYS A 212 -27.66 -6.73 -11.00
CA CYS A 212 -26.62 -5.77 -11.36
C CYS A 212 -26.78 -4.46 -10.56
N THR A 213 -25.64 -3.82 -10.29
CA THR A 213 -25.57 -2.42 -9.86
C THR A 213 -24.82 -1.61 -10.91
N ILE A 214 -25.30 -0.41 -11.20
CA ILE A 214 -24.59 0.58 -12.01
C ILE A 214 -23.84 1.49 -11.05
N LEU A 215 -22.53 1.61 -11.22
CA LEU A 215 -21.66 2.55 -10.50
C LEU A 215 -21.22 3.64 -11.47
N ALA A 216 -21.43 4.91 -11.08
CA ALA A 216 -21.07 6.08 -11.86
C ALA A 216 -20.01 6.90 -11.12
N ALA A 217 -18.92 7.24 -11.81
CA ALA A 217 -18.02 8.31 -11.42
C ALA A 217 -18.46 9.59 -12.15
N VAL A 218 -18.71 10.67 -11.42
CA VAL A 218 -19.23 11.93 -11.97
C VAL A 218 -18.22 13.05 -11.78
N GLY A 219 -17.99 13.83 -12.82
CA GLY A 219 -17.00 14.89 -12.81
C GLY A 219 -17.06 15.77 -14.05
N SER A 220 -16.49 16.97 -13.97
CA SER A 220 -16.26 17.82 -15.12
C SER A 220 -14.93 17.47 -15.79
N ASN A 221 -14.91 17.53 -17.12
CA ASN A 221 -13.69 17.48 -17.91
C ASN A 221 -12.88 16.16 -17.84
N LEU A 222 -13.55 15.01 -17.71
CA LEU A 222 -12.89 13.69 -17.74
C LEU A 222 -12.07 13.48 -19.02
N GLN A 223 -12.42 14.16 -20.13
CA GLN A 223 -11.70 14.11 -21.41
C GLN A 223 -10.24 14.59 -21.33
N HIS A 224 -9.95 15.50 -20.40
CA HIS A 224 -8.60 16.07 -20.20
C HIS A 224 -7.88 15.44 -19.00
N ALA A 225 -8.59 14.64 -18.20
CA ALA A 225 -8.04 13.95 -17.05
C ALA A 225 -7.45 12.59 -17.42
N ILE A 226 -6.32 12.63 -18.14
CA ILE A 226 -5.58 11.43 -18.56
C ILE A 226 -5.30 10.52 -17.36
N GLY A 227 -5.95 9.36 -17.33
CA GLY A 227 -5.79 8.32 -16.33
C GLY A 227 -6.94 8.18 -15.32
N ALA A 228 -7.96 9.05 -15.32
CA ALA A 228 -9.07 8.98 -14.37
C ALA A 228 -9.82 7.64 -14.50
N SER A 229 -10.21 7.26 -15.71
CA SER A 229 -10.86 5.97 -15.95
C SER A 229 -9.94 4.81 -15.56
N ALA A 230 -8.66 4.84 -15.92
CA ALA A 230 -7.70 3.80 -15.54
C ALA A 230 -7.57 3.65 -14.02
N HIS A 231 -7.62 4.76 -13.29
CA HIS A 231 -7.59 4.78 -11.83
C HIS A 231 -8.85 4.14 -11.22
N MET A 232 -10.03 4.47 -11.76
CA MET A 232 -11.30 3.83 -11.38
C MET A 232 -11.28 2.32 -11.63
N PHE A 233 -10.88 1.90 -12.84
CA PHE A 233 -10.77 0.49 -13.19
C PHE A 233 -9.74 -0.25 -12.33
N GLY A 234 -8.61 0.40 -12.04
CA GLY A 234 -7.58 -0.12 -11.14
C GLY A 234 -8.07 -0.32 -9.71
N ALA A 235 -8.85 0.63 -9.18
CA ALA A 235 -9.45 0.54 -7.85
C ALA A 235 -10.43 -0.65 -7.75
N LEU A 236 -11.30 -0.82 -8.76
CA LEU A 236 -12.22 -1.96 -8.83
C LEU A 236 -11.47 -3.30 -8.92
N SER A 237 -10.43 -3.36 -9.74
CA SER A 237 -9.59 -4.56 -9.89
C SER A 237 -8.87 -4.93 -8.59
N LYS A 238 -8.27 -3.96 -7.89
CA LYS A 238 -7.63 -4.17 -6.57
C LYS A 238 -8.63 -4.64 -5.52
N ALA A 239 -9.86 -4.14 -5.58
CA ALA A 239 -10.96 -4.61 -4.74
C ALA A 239 -11.53 -5.97 -5.19
N GLY A 240 -11.01 -6.59 -6.25
CA GLY A 240 -11.53 -7.86 -6.76
C GLY A 240 -12.96 -7.78 -7.30
N VAL A 241 -13.40 -6.61 -7.76
CA VAL A 241 -14.72 -6.38 -8.33
C VAL A 241 -14.64 -6.54 -9.85
N ASN A 242 -15.45 -7.45 -10.39
CA ASN A 242 -15.50 -7.69 -11.83
C ASN A 242 -16.49 -6.73 -12.52
N ILE A 243 -16.15 -6.32 -13.74
CA ILE A 243 -16.93 -5.35 -14.52
C ILE A 243 -17.61 -6.08 -15.67
N ARG A 244 -18.94 -5.95 -15.75
CA ARG A 244 -19.79 -6.60 -16.75
C ARG A 244 -19.96 -5.75 -18.01
N ALA A 245 -20.13 -4.45 -17.85
CA ALA A 245 -20.30 -3.50 -18.95
C ALA A 245 -19.80 -2.11 -18.56
N THR A 246 -19.50 -1.29 -19.56
CA THR A 246 -19.00 0.08 -19.37
C THR A 246 -19.68 1.03 -20.34
N ALA A 247 -19.95 2.27 -19.93
CA ALA A 247 -20.38 3.33 -20.83
C ALA A 247 -19.78 4.67 -20.44
N GLN A 248 -19.33 5.40 -21.46
CA GLN A 248 -18.82 6.75 -21.37
C GLN A 248 -19.24 7.48 -22.65
N GLY A 249 -20.02 8.55 -22.51
CA GLY A 249 -20.43 9.39 -23.64
C GLY A 249 -19.40 10.46 -23.96
N CYS A 250 -19.43 11.05 -25.16
CA CYS A 250 -18.48 12.08 -25.60
C CYS A 250 -18.58 13.41 -24.82
N SER A 251 -19.65 13.63 -24.07
CA SER A 251 -19.76 14.77 -23.13
C SER A 251 -18.96 14.56 -21.85
N GLU A 252 -18.52 13.31 -21.59
CA GLU A 252 -17.62 12.88 -20.51
C GLU A 252 -17.88 13.53 -19.13
N HIS A 253 -19.14 13.73 -18.78
CA HIS A 253 -19.54 14.14 -17.42
C HIS A 253 -19.58 12.97 -16.44
N ASN A 254 -19.52 11.74 -16.96
CA ASN A 254 -19.49 10.53 -16.16
C ASN A 254 -18.73 9.39 -16.86
N VAL A 255 -18.29 8.43 -16.06
CA VAL A 255 -17.91 7.08 -16.48
C VAL A 255 -18.75 6.11 -15.68
N THR A 256 -19.42 5.18 -16.37
CA THR A 256 -20.30 4.20 -15.73
C THR A 256 -19.83 2.79 -15.97
N VAL A 257 -19.97 1.95 -14.95
CA VAL A 257 -19.68 0.53 -15.00
C VAL A 257 -20.84 -0.27 -14.40
N VAL A 258 -21.08 -1.46 -14.93
CA VAL A 258 -22.04 -2.42 -14.39
C VAL A 258 -21.28 -3.50 -13.66
N ILE A 259 -21.65 -3.75 -12.41
CA ILE A 259 -21.03 -4.72 -11.50
C ILE A 259 -22.10 -5.66 -10.91
N ASP A 260 -21.67 -6.72 -10.23
CA ASP A 260 -22.59 -7.57 -9.46
C ASP A 260 -23.17 -6.78 -8.27
N ALA A 261 -24.47 -6.97 -7.97
CA ALA A 261 -25.13 -6.27 -6.88
C ALA A 261 -24.48 -6.53 -5.51
N ASN A 262 -23.91 -7.72 -5.30
CA ASN A 262 -23.21 -8.05 -4.05
C ASN A 262 -21.94 -7.22 -3.84
N ASP A 263 -21.33 -6.71 -4.92
CA ASP A 263 -20.15 -5.87 -4.88
C ASP A 263 -20.47 -4.37 -4.76
N SER A 264 -21.76 -3.96 -4.77
CA SER A 264 -22.19 -2.55 -4.81
C SER A 264 -21.49 -1.66 -3.76
N LYS A 265 -21.56 -2.05 -2.49
CA LYS A 265 -20.96 -1.29 -1.38
C LYS A 265 -19.43 -1.26 -1.49
N LYS A 266 -18.82 -2.44 -1.66
CA LYS A 266 -17.36 -2.62 -1.76
C LYS A 266 -16.76 -1.81 -2.92
N ALA A 267 -17.42 -1.86 -4.07
CA ALA A 267 -17.00 -1.13 -5.27
C ALA A 267 -17.08 0.38 -5.06
N LEU A 268 -18.19 0.87 -4.48
CA LEU A 268 -18.38 2.29 -4.19
C LEU A 268 -17.34 2.80 -3.18
N GLU A 269 -17.10 2.07 -2.09
CA GLU A 269 -16.06 2.38 -1.11
C GLU A 269 -14.66 2.40 -1.75
N ALA A 270 -14.35 1.42 -2.60
CA ALA A 270 -13.05 1.30 -3.26
C ALA A 270 -12.78 2.47 -4.22
N VAL A 271 -13.73 2.81 -5.09
CA VAL A 271 -13.54 3.94 -6.02
C VAL A 271 -13.56 5.27 -5.31
N HIS A 272 -14.40 5.45 -4.28
CA HIS A 272 -14.39 6.68 -3.49
C HIS A 272 -13.05 6.84 -2.78
N SER A 273 -12.57 5.80 -2.09
CA SER A 273 -11.27 5.79 -1.42
C SER A 273 -10.14 6.12 -2.38
N ALA A 274 -10.12 5.53 -3.56
CA ALA A 274 -9.07 5.77 -4.54
C ALA A 274 -8.99 7.23 -5.02
N PHE A 275 -10.09 7.98 -4.98
CA PHE A 275 -10.15 9.36 -5.50
C PHE A 275 -10.19 10.43 -4.40
N TYR A 276 -10.65 10.08 -3.19
CA TYR A 276 -10.85 11.01 -2.07
C TYR A 276 -9.90 10.80 -0.91
N LEU A 277 -9.39 9.58 -0.70
CA LEU A 277 -8.34 9.32 0.28
C LEU A 277 -6.96 9.51 -0.37
N SER A 278 -5.97 9.79 0.48
CA SER A 278 -4.55 9.84 0.14
C SER A 278 -4.18 8.74 -0.87
N ASP A 279 -3.48 9.08 -1.97
CA ASP A 279 -3.17 8.16 -3.09
C ASP A 279 -2.59 6.81 -2.63
N VAL A 280 -1.96 6.77 -1.44
CA VAL A 280 -1.48 5.58 -0.76
C VAL A 280 -1.91 5.59 0.72
N THR A 281 -2.85 4.72 1.09
CA THR A 281 -3.19 4.44 2.50
C THR A 281 -2.74 3.04 2.89
N VAL A 282 -2.04 2.93 4.01
CA VAL A 282 -1.38 1.69 4.47
C VAL A 282 -1.89 1.30 5.85
N ALA A 283 -2.34 0.05 5.99
CA ALA A 283 -2.66 -0.55 7.27
C ALA A 283 -1.43 -1.26 7.81
N VAL A 284 -0.92 -0.81 8.95
CA VAL A 284 0.27 -1.37 9.58
C VAL A 284 -0.12 -2.17 10.83
N GLY A 285 0.27 -3.43 10.85
CA GLY A 285 0.32 -4.26 12.05
C GLY A 285 1.76 -4.39 12.56
N LEU A 286 2.06 -3.95 13.78
CA LEU A 286 3.38 -4.08 14.39
C LEU A 286 3.44 -5.33 15.28
N VAL A 287 4.38 -6.25 15.02
CA VAL A 287 4.69 -7.37 15.91
C VAL A 287 6.03 -7.12 16.59
N GLY A 288 6.05 -7.20 17.92
CA GLY A 288 7.24 -6.97 18.74
C GLY A 288 7.45 -5.49 19.11
N PRO A 289 6.65 -4.93 20.04
CA PRO A 289 6.83 -3.58 20.61
C PRO A 289 8.00 -3.52 21.62
N GLY A 290 9.14 -4.15 21.29
CA GLY A 290 10.39 -4.06 22.03
C GLY A 290 11.14 -2.76 21.72
N LEU A 291 12.46 -2.72 21.96
CA LEU A 291 13.27 -1.52 21.76
C LEU A 291 13.12 -0.93 20.34
N VAL A 292 13.33 -1.74 19.30
CA VAL A 292 13.21 -1.28 17.90
C VAL A 292 11.77 -0.92 17.53
N GLY A 293 10.79 -1.73 17.95
CA GLY A 293 9.38 -1.49 17.68
C GLY A 293 8.87 -0.19 18.31
N LYS A 294 9.25 0.11 19.56
CA LYS A 294 8.93 1.38 20.22
C LYS A 294 9.56 2.56 19.49
N THR A 295 10.85 2.48 19.17
CA THR A 295 11.53 3.55 18.43
C THR A 295 10.91 3.79 17.05
N LEU A 296 10.43 2.74 16.37
CA LEU A 296 9.68 2.89 15.12
C LEU A 296 8.36 3.64 15.33
N MET A 297 7.61 3.34 16.40
CA MET A 297 6.39 4.06 16.75
C MET A 297 6.66 5.53 17.05
N ASP A 298 7.77 5.84 17.74
CA ASP A 298 8.22 7.22 17.98
C ASP A 298 8.57 7.96 16.69
N GLN A 299 9.22 7.27 15.74
CA GLN A 299 9.53 7.83 14.42
C GLN A 299 8.26 8.07 13.61
N PHE A 300 7.28 7.15 13.67
CA PHE A 300 5.96 7.36 13.08
C PHE A 300 5.29 8.60 13.69
N ASN A 301 5.19 8.70 15.01
CA ASN A 301 4.51 9.83 15.67
C ASN A 301 5.05 11.19 15.20
N LYS A 302 6.36 11.27 14.94
CA LYS A 302 7.02 12.50 14.44
C LYS A 302 6.85 12.77 12.94
N GLN A 303 6.46 11.79 12.13
CA GLN A 303 6.53 11.89 10.66
C GLN A 303 5.21 11.60 9.94
N LEU A 304 4.23 10.95 10.57
CA LEU A 304 2.97 10.61 9.88
C LEU A 304 2.23 11.83 9.34
N GLU A 305 2.21 12.94 10.09
CA GLU A 305 1.60 14.19 9.63
C GLU A 305 2.31 14.74 8.38
N VAL A 306 3.65 14.80 8.42
CA VAL A 306 4.48 15.23 7.29
C VAL A 306 4.28 14.32 6.08
N LEU A 307 4.23 13.00 6.27
CA LEU A 307 3.97 12.04 5.19
C LEU A 307 2.58 12.24 4.58
N ARG A 308 1.57 12.49 5.39
CA ARG A 308 0.21 12.74 4.92
C ARG A 308 0.12 14.06 4.14
N GLU A 309 0.76 15.12 4.63
CA GLU A 309 0.67 16.46 4.05
C GLU A 309 1.58 16.66 2.82
N GLU A 310 2.82 16.19 2.89
CA GLU A 310 3.84 16.46 1.85
C GLU A 310 4.01 15.31 0.85
N ARG A 311 3.78 14.07 1.30
CA ARG A 311 3.98 12.86 0.48
C ARG A 311 2.68 12.17 0.09
N HIS A 312 1.54 12.58 0.64
CA HIS A 312 0.24 11.94 0.44
C HIS A 312 0.32 10.43 0.69
N VAL A 313 0.91 10.08 1.82
CA VAL A 313 0.97 8.72 2.35
C VAL A 313 0.29 8.73 3.72
N ASP A 314 -0.83 8.02 3.84
CA ASP A 314 -1.58 7.88 5.09
C ASP A 314 -1.25 6.51 5.71
N VAL A 315 -0.37 6.49 6.70
CA VAL A 315 0.00 5.26 7.42
C VAL A 315 -0.87 5.16 8.66
N ARG A 316 -1.66 4.10 8.77
CA ARG A 316 -2.54 3.84 9.91
C ARG A 316 -2.05 2.62 10.68
N ILE A 317 -1.81 2.78 11.98
CA ILE A 317 -1.39 1.64 12.82
C ILE A 317 -2.64 0.95 13.33
N CYS A 318 -3.01 -0.18 12.72
CA CYS A 318 -4.26 -0.89 13.00
C CYS A 318 -4.10 -1.96 14.09
N GLY A 319 -2.87 -2.34 14.41
CA GLY A 319 -2.63 -3.29 15.48
C GLY A 319 -1.19 -3.33 15.99
N VAL A 320 -1.02 -3.69 17.25
CA VAL A 320 0.27 -3.98 17.89
C VAL A 320 0.17 -5.29 18.65
N ALA A 321 1.14 -6.20 18.52
CA ALA A 321 1.15 -7.50 19.20
C ALA A 321 2.51 -7.84 19.80
N ASP A 322 2.51 -8.40 21.01
CA ASP A 322 3.67 -9.09 21.60
C ASP A 322 3.40 -10.61 21.72
N SER A 323 4.23 -11.34 22.47
CA SER A 323 4.07 -12.79 22.65
C SER A 323 2.90 -13.20 23.55
N LYS A 324 2.23 -12.26 24.22
CA LYS A 324 1.18 -12.51 25.22
C LYS A 324 -0.15 -11.87 24.86
N LYS A 325 -0.13 -10.65 24.33
CA LYS A 325 -1.32 -9.83 24.08
C LYS A 325 -1.22 -9.01 22.78
N MET A 326 -2.36 -8.52 22.32
CA MET A 326 -2.47 -7.61 21.18
C MET A 326 -3.41 -6.44 21.47
N LEU A 327 -3.19 -5.31 20.82
CA LEU A 327 -4.08 -4.16 20.74
C LEU A 327 -4.51 -4.01 19.28
N LEU A 328 -5.81 -3.88 19.04
CA LEU A 328 -6.41 -3.79 17.71
C LEU A 328 -7.25 -2.52 17.63
N SER A 329 -7.24 -1.86 16.46
CA SER A 329 -8.07 -0.69 16.15
C SER A 329 -8.63 -0.81 14.74
N ASP A 330 -9.90 -0.45 14.56
CA ASP A 330 -10.56 -0.45 13.25
C ASP A 330 -10.13 0.74 12.38
N THR A 331 -9.61 1.81 12.99
CA THR A 331 -9.20 3.05 12.31
C THR A 331 -7.69 3.24 12.36
N SER A 332 -7.16 3.67 13.50
CA SER A 332 -5.75 3.74 13.84
C SER A 332 -5.60 3.81 15.36
N ILE A 333 -4.50 3.31 15.89
CA ILE A 333 -4.10 3.47 17.29
C ILE A 333 -3.56 4.90 17.48
N ASP A 334 -3.90 5.52 18.62
CA ASP A 334 -3.38 6.83 19.02
C ASP A 334 -1.91 6.69 19.47
N LEU A 335 -0.98 7.23 18.67
CA LEU A 335 0.46 7.12 18.92
C LEU A 335 0.95 7.92 20.14
N ASP A 336 0.16 8.84 20.68
CA ASP A 336 0.53 9.53 21.92
C ASP A 336 0.23 8.68 23.18
N ARG A 337 -0.64 7.67 23.04
CA ARG A 337 -1.18 6.88 24.17
C ARG A 337 -1.10 5.37 23.98
N TRP A 338 -0.54 4.91 22.87
CA TRP A 338 -0.55 3.49 22.48
C TRP A 338 0.07 2.57 23.54
N GLU A 339 1.13 3.00 24.23
CA GLU A 339 1.78 2.19 25.27
C GLU A 339 0.81 1.92 26.43
N GLU A 340 0.08 2.94 26.88
CA GLU A 340 -0.90 2.78 27.96
C GLU A 340 -2.08 1.90 27.53
N GLU A 341 -2.55 2.06 26.28
CA GLU A 341 -3.64 1.25 25.73
C GLU A 341 -3.22 -0.20 25.55
N PHE A 342 -2.00 -0.43 25.06
CA PHE A 342 -1.41 -1.74 24.92
C PHE A 342 -1.23 -2.42 26.29
N ASP A 343 -0.85 -1.66 27.32
CA ASP A 343 -0.76 -2.13 28.70
C ASP A 343 -2.09 -2.50 29.33
N LYS A 344 -3.16 -1.79 28.98
CA LYS A 344 -4.53 -2.09 29.43
C LYS A 344 -5.19 -3.21 28.62
N SER A 345 -4.69 -3.52 27.42
CA SER A 345 -5.27 -4.55 26.56
C SER A 345 -5.21 -5.93 27.23
N LYS A 346 -6.33 -6.66 27.13
CA LYS A 346 -6.50 -8.03 27.63
C LYS A 346 -6.67 -9.05 26.52
N THR A 347 -6.64 -8.60 25.26
CA THR A 347 -6.80 -9.47 24.11
C THR A 347 -5.56 -10.36 23.98
N PRO A 348 -5.68 -11.70 24.06
CA PRO A 348 -4.54 -12.60 23.91
C PRO A 348 -3.89 -12.45 22.53
N SER A 349 -2.58 -12.70 22.44
CA SER A 349 -1.89 -12.66 21.14
C SER A 349 -2.26 -13.89 20.29
N ASP A 350 -2.85 -13.65 19.13
CA ASP A 350 -3.06 -14.64 18.07
C ASP A 350 -2.69 -14.03 16.72
N LEU A 351 -1.62 -14.56 16.10
CA LEU A 351 -1.07 -14.03 14.85
C LEU A 351 -1.95 -14.31 13.61
N SER A 352 -2.87 -15.28 13.69
CA SER A 352 -3.86 -15.53 12.64
C SER A 352 -4.97 -14.49 12.72
N GLU A 353 -5.53 -14.28 13.91
CA GLU A 353 -6.56 -13.25 14.16
C GLU A 353 -6.00 -11.85 13.89
N PHE A 354 -4.75 -11.58 14.25
CA PHE A 354 -4.08 -10.30 13.98
C PHE A 354 -4.05 -9.97 12.48
N LYS A 355 -3.73 -10.95 11.64
CA LYS A 355 -3.75 -10.83 10.18
C LYS A 355 -5.17 -10.66 9.65
N ASP A 356 -6.15 -11.39 10.19
CA ASP A 356 -7.55 -11.28 9.77
C ASP A 356 -8.14 -9.90 10.13
N HIS A 357 -7.79 -9.36 11.31
CA HIS A 357 -8.13 -7.99 11.71
C HIS A 357 -7.58 -6.97 10.73
N LEU A 358 -6.27 -7.06 10.41
CA LEU A 358 -5.63 -6.11 9.50
C LEU A 358 -6.28 -6.09 8.10
N LEU A 359 -6.72 -7.24 7.60
CA LEU A 359 -7.46 -7.36 6.34
C LEU A 359 -8.88 -6.80 6.45
N SER A 360 -9.51 -6.88 7.62
CA SER A 360 -10.87 -6.37 7.86
C SER A 360 -10.96 -4.85 7.93
N CYS A 361 -9.84 -4.15 8.15
CA CYS A 361 -9.77 -2.68 8.13
C CYS A 361 -10.12 -2.07 6.76
N ASN A 362 -10.23 -2.88 5.69
CA ASN A 362 -10.58 -2.47 4.32
C ASN A 362 -9.66 -1.37 3.74
N LEU A 363 -8.42 -1.31 4.22
CA LEU A 363 -7.41 -0.38 3.72
C LEU A 363 -6.62 -1.02 2.56
N PRO A 364 -6.20 -0.23 1.55
CA PRO A 364 -5.65 -0.79 0.30
C PRO A 364 -4.37 -1.61 0.44
N ILE A 365 -3.51 -1.29 1.41
CA ILE A 365 -2.16 -1.88 1.53
C ILE A 365 -1.97 -2.43 2.96
N PRO A 366 -2.27 -3.71 3.20
CA PRO A 366 -2.02 -4.35 4.48
C PRO A 366 -0.55 -4.79 4.62
N VAL A 367 0.15 -4.32 5.64
CA VAL A 367 1.54 -4.69 5.94
C VAL A 367 1.72 -5.07 7.39
N ILE A 368 2.43 -6.16 7.64
CA ILE A 368 2.91 -6.53 8.97
C ILE A 368 4.41 -6.23 9.08
N ILE A 369 4.77 -5.49 10.12
CA ILE A 369 6.16 -5.17 10.47
C ILE A 369 6.55 -6.04 11.66
N ASP A 370 7.37 -7.07 11.43
CA ASP A 370 7.90 -7.92 12.51
C ASP A 370 9.23 -7.38 13.03
N CYS A 371 9.19 -6.64 14.14
CA CYS A 371 10.35 -6.14 14.87
C CYS A 371 10.90 -7.14 15.91
N SER A 372 10.46 -8.39 15.90
CA SER A 372 10.95 -9.44 16.80
C SER A 372 12.20 -10.16 16.25
N ALA A 373 12.79 -11.02 17.08
CA ALA A 373 13.83 -11.98 16.69
C ALA A 373 13.31 -13.44 16.73
N SER A 374 11.99 -13.60 16.69
CA SER A 374 11.32 -14.87 16.95
C SER A 374 11.23 -15.74 15.68
N ASP A 375 11.59 -17.01 15.80
CA ASP A 375 11.39 -17.96 14.71
C ASP A 375 9.88 -18.28 14.54
N PHE A 376 9.16 -18.40 15.66
CA PHE A 376 7.72 -18.63 15.69
C PHE A 376 6.92 -17.57 14.91
N VAL A 377 7.27 -16.28 15.06
CA VAL A 377 6.59 -15.20 14.32
C VAL A 377 6.89 -15.33 12.83
N SER A 378 8.15 -15.59 12.50
CA SER A 378 8.57 -15.70 11.10
C SER A 378 7.94 -16.89 10.36
N ASP A 379 7.42 -17.91 11.05
CA ASP A 379 6.68 -19.02 10.43
C ASP A 379 5.35 -18.56 9.81
N TYR A 380 4.83 -17.41 10.25
CA TYR A 380 3.59 -16.84 9.73
C TYR A 380 3.79 -15.98 8.48
N TYR A 381 5.03 -15.70 8.05
CA TYR A 381 5.27 -14.87 6.87
C TYR A 381 4.64 -15.45 5.61
N GLU A 382 4.80 -16.76 5.38
CA GLU A 382 4.24 -17.42 4.20
C GLU A 382 2.69 -17.41 4.22
N PRO A 383 2.01 -17.77 5.33
CA PRO A 383 0.57 -17.57 5.48
C PRO A 383 0.09 -16.13 5.25
N TRP A 384 0.76 -15.13 5.83
CA TRP A 384 0.40 -13.71 5.68
C TRP A 384 0.50 -13.25 4.23
N MET A 385 1.63 -13.55 3.58
CA MET A 385 1.86 -13.20 2.18
C MET A 385 0.91 -13.92 1.22
N LYS A 386 0.51 -15.17 1.51
CA LYS A 386 -0.55 -15.84 0.75
C LYS A 386 -1.88 -15.12 0.87
N ALA A 387 -2.19 -14.51 2.01
CA ALA A 387 -3.42 -13.75 2.23
C ALA A 387 -3.38 -12.32 1.62
N GLY A 388 -2.27 -11.92 0.99
CA GLY A 388 -2.12 -10.58 0.39
C GLY A 388 -1.46 -9.54 1.30
N VAL A 389 -0.94 -9.95 2.47
CA VAL A 389 -0.29 -9.05 3.43
C VAL A 389 1.20 -8.93 3.13
N HIS A 390 1.70 -7.70 3.04
CA HIS A 390 3.13 -7.40 2.87
C HIS A 390 3.89 -7.63 4.19
N VAL A 391 5.19 -7.94 4.12
CA VAL A 391 6.03 -8.16 5.32
C VAL A 391 7.28 -7.29 5.27
N ILE A 392 7.55 -6.57 6.36
CA ILE A 392 8.78 -5.81 6.58
C ILE A 392 9.43 -6.28 7.88
N THR A 393 10.73 -6.53 7.90
CA THR A 393 11.35 -7.09 9.11
C THR A 393 12.87 -6.90 9.24
N PRO A 394 13.39 -6.58 10.44
CA PRO A 394 14.81 -6.78 10.80
C PRO A 394 15.15 -8.24 11.18
N ASN A 395 14.17 -9.14 11.21
CA ASN A 395 14.33 -10.51 11.68
C ASN A 395 15.12 -11.36 10.66
N LYS A 396 16.29 -11.84 11.10
CA LYS A 396 17.26 -12.58 10.26
C LYS A 396 16.86 -14.03 9.98
N LYS A 397 15.85 -14.57 10.67
CA LYS A 397 15.55 -16.02 10.70
C LYS A 397 15.20 -16.61 9.34
N VAL A 398 14.42 -15.90 8.52
CA VAL A 398 14.06 -16.39 7.17
C VAL A 398 15.24 -16.28 6.21
N ASN A 399 15.93 -15.13 6.19
CA ASN A 399 17.01 -14.88 5.23
C ASN A 399 18.25 -15.76 5.46
N SER A 400 18.51 -16.15 6.71
CA SER A 400 19.65 -17.00 7.10
C SER A 400 19.27 -18.43 7.50
N GLY A 401 17.98 -18.75 7.51
CA GLY A 401 17.47 -20.09 7.82
C GLY A 401 17.48 -21.02 6.59
N PRO A 402 16.71 -22.13 6.63
CA PRO A 402 16.69 -23.12 5.55
C PRO A 402 16.39 -22.50 4.19
N LEU A 403 17.19 -22.86 3.18
CA LEU A 403 17.10 -22.28 1.83
C LEU A 403 15.71 -22.50 1.19
N GLU A 404 15.06 -23.63 1.47
CA GLU A 404 13.71 -23.92 0.97
C GLU A 404 12.69 -22.88 1.44
N ARG A 405 12.75 -22.49 2.72
CA ARG A 405 11.86 -21.51 3.34
C ARG A 405 12.08 -20.11 2.76
N TYR A 406 13.34 -19.70 2.57
CA TYR A 406 13.67 -18.43 1.89
C TYR A 406 13.13 -18.40 0.46
N ASN A 407 13.36 -19.46 -0.31
CA ASN A 407 12.90 -19.56 -1.69
C ASN A 407 11.37 -19.58 -1.82
N ALA A 408 10.65 -20.17 -0.85
CA ALA A 408 9.20 -20.15 -0.83
C ALA A 408 8.64 -18.71 -0.74
N ILE A 409 9.20 -17.89 0.15
CA ILE A 409 8.84 -16.47 0.29
C ILE A 409 9.16 -15.69 -1.01
N LYS A 410 10.33 -15.92 -1.62
CA LYS A 410 10.71 -15.28 -2.88
C LYS A 410 9.76 -15.59 -4.03
N ARG A 411 9.35 -16.87 -4.18
CA ARG A 411 8.38 -17.28 -5.20
C ARG A 411 7.00 -16.65 -4.98
N LEU A 412 6.59 -16.42 -3.73
CA LEU A 412 5.32 -15.74 -3.45
C LEU A 412 5.35 -14.28 -3.88
N GLN A 413 6.45 -13.59 -3.59
CA GLN A 413 6.67 -12.20 -4.01
C GLN A 413 6.52 -12.04 -5.54
N GLU A 414 7.10 -12.95 -6.32
CA GLU A 414 6.98 -12.94 -7.78
C GLU A 414 5.55 -13.22 -8.30
N ARG A 415 4.83 -14.16 -7.66
CA ARG A 415 3.53 -14.65 -8.19
C ARG A 415 2.33 -13.82 -7.78
N ARG A 416 2.33 -13.24 -6.58
CA ARG A 416 1.13 -12.61 -5.98
C ARG A 416 1.21 -11.08 -5.87
N GLN A 417 2.27 -10.45 -6.38
CA GLN A 417 2.51 -9.00 -6.24
C GLN A 417 2.50 -8.53 -4.76
N VAL A 418 2.90 -9.42 -3.84
CA VAL A 418 3.14 -9.09 -2.43
C VAL A 418 4.62 -8.80 -2.23
N HIS A 419 4.96 -8.01 -1.22
CA HIS A 419 6.32 -7.52 -1.02
C HIS A 419 6.90 -8.03 0.30
N TYR A 420 8.17 -8.41 0.27
CA TYR A 420 8.96 -8.79 1.42
C TYR A 420 10.24 -7.94 1.49
N PHE A 421 10.31 -7.08 2.50
CA PHE A 421 11.43 -6.18 2.75
C PHE A 421 12.14 -6.51 4.07
N TYR A 422 13.46 -6.34 4.07
CA TYR A 422 14.32 -6.78 5.15
C TYR A 422 15.67 -6.05 5.15
N GLU A 423 15.69 -4.76 4.80
CA GLU A 423 16.91 -3.94 4.79
C GLU A 423 17.61 -4.01 6.15
N ALA A 424 16.82 -3.91 7.21
CA ALA A 424 17.31 -3.89 8.58
C ALA A 424 17.92 -5.20 9.11
N THR A 425 17.97 -6.26 8.29
CA THR A 425 18.67 -7.50 8.64
C THR A 425 20.19 -7.39 8.55
N VAL A 426 20.71 -6.55 7.65
CA VAL A 426 22.15 -6.39 7.42
C VAL A 426 22.53 -4.91 7.40
N GLY A 427 23.26 -4.46 8.42
CA GLY A 427 23.71 -3.07 8.50
C GLY A 427 22.68 -2.09 9.07
N ALA A 428 21.64 -2.59 9.74
CA ALA A 428 20.60 -1.79 10.41
C ALA A 428 19.89 -0.79 9.46
N GLY A 429 20.32 0.46 9.39
CA GLY A 429 19.75 1.47 8.52
C GLY A 429 20.54 1.71 7.24
N LEU A 430 21.69 1.06 7.09
CA LEU A 430 22.52 1.19 5.89
C LEU A 430 21.81 0.53 4.69
N PRO A 431 21.82 1.16 3.50
CA PRO A 431 21.15 0.65 2.32
C PRO A 431 21.99 -0.47 1.66
N VAL A 432 22.22 -1.57 2.35
CA VAL A 432 23.07 -2.67 1.86
C VAL A 432 22.31 -3.56 0.89
N ILE A 433 21.17 -4.08 1.32
CA ILE A 433 20.34 -5.03 0.58
C ILE A 433 19.75 -4.36 -0.67
N ALA A 434 19.17 -3.17 -0.54
CA ALA A 434 18.64 -2.43 -1.70
C ALA A 434 19.72 -2.14 -2.74
N THR A 435 20.91 -1.71 -2.31
CA THR A 435 21.99 -1.43 -3.25
C THR A 435 22.43 -2.69 -3.99
N ILE A 436 22.60 -3.82 -3.30
CA ILE A 436 22.95 -5.10 -3.96
C ILE A 436 21.86 -5.49 -4.97
N LYS A 437 20.59 -5.43 -4.57
CA LYS A 437 19.46 -5.75 -5.46
C LYS A 437 19.44 -4.83 -6.68
N HIS A 438 19.54 -3.52 -6.53
CA HIS A 438 19.56 -2.59 -7.65
C HIS A 438 20.73 -2.83 -8.61
N LEU A 439 21.91 -3.18 -8.08
CA LEU A 439 23.04 -3.56 -8.93
C LEU A 439 22.72 -4.80 -9.77
N VAL A 440 22.18 -5.85 -9.14
CA VAL A 440 21.79 -7.10 -9.82
C VAL A 440 20.64 -6.87 -10.82
N ASP A 441 19.60 -6.13 -10.44
CA ASP A 441 18.41 -5.84 -11.27
C ASP A 441 18.77 -5.02 -12.51
N THR A 442 19.77 -4.14 -12.42
CA THR A 442 20.31 -3.41 -13.59
C THR A 442 21.30 -4.22 -14.43
N GLY A 443 21.51 -5.50 -14.10
CA GLY A 443 22.37 -6.43 -14.83
C GLY A 443 23.86 -6.35 -14.49
N ASP A 444 24.25 -5.73 -13.38
CA ASP A 444 25.61 -5.88 -12.85
C ASP A 444 25.80 -7.27 -12.21
N ARG A 445 27.05 -7.71 -12.07
CA ARG A 445 27.39 -9.00 -11.45
C ARG A 445 28.30 -8.79 -10.25
N ILE A 446 27.82 -9.20 -9.08
CA ILE A 446 28.61 -9.19 -7.85
C ILE A 446 29.77 -10.18 -8.00
N LYS A 447 31.00 -9.73 -7.70
CA LYS A 447 32.19 -10.58 -7.65
C LYS A 447 32.50 -11.02 -6.23
N SER A 448 32.49 -10.06 -5.31
CA SER A 448 32.73 -10.31 -3.89
C SER A 448 32.09 -9.24 -3.03
N ILE A 449 31.67 -9.64 -1.84
CA ILE A 449 31.25 -8.76 -0.76
C ILE A 449 32.14 -9.06 0.43
N GLU A 450 32.69 -8.02 1.06
CA GLU A 450 33.46 -8.16 2.29
C GLU A 450 33.06 -7.05 3.25
N GLY A 451 32.95 -7.34 4.54
CA GLY A 451 32.51 -6.32 5.48
C GLY A 451 32.69 -6.68 6.94
N ILE A 452 32.57 -5.64 7.76
CA ILE A 452 32.48 -5.75 9.22
C ILE A 452 31.01 -5.51 9.56
N PHE A 453 30.37 -6.56 10.07
CA PHE A 453 28.91 -6.60 10.23
C PHE A 453 28.45 -6.61 11.69
N SER A 454 29.37 -6.67 12.65
CA SER A 454 29.08 -6.63 14.09
C SER A 454 29.66 -5.36 14.70
N GLY A 455 28.79 -4.54 15.29
CA GLY A 455 29.20 -3.32 15.99
C GLY A 455 30.05 -3.61 17.23
N THR A 456 29.75 -4.69 17.95
CA THR A 456 30.51 -5.15 19.12
C THR A 456 31.93 -5.55 18.74
N LEU A 457 32.08 -6.38 17.71
CA LEU A 457 33.39 -6.83 17.23
C LEU A 457 34.16 -5.67 16.57
N SER A 458 33.46 -4.77 15.86
CA SER A 458 34.05 -3.53 15.34
C SER A 458 34.65 -2.71 16.49
N TYR A 459 33.89 -2.48 17.57
CA TYR A 459 34.37 -1.75 18.74
C TYR A 459 35.59 -2.42 19.38
N ILE A 460 35.54 -3.73 19.60
CA ILE A 460 36.65 -4.47 20.23
C ILE A 460 37.93 -4.30 19.41
N PHE A 461 37.90 -4.58 18.10
CA PHE A 461 39.10 -4.52 17.26
C PHE A 461 39.53 -3.12 16.85
N ASN A 462 38.65 -2.11 16.94
CA ASN A 462 39.03 -0.70 16.78
C ASN A 462 39.78 -0.19 18.02
N ASN A 463 39.49 -0.74 19.20
CA ASN A 463 40.15 -0.35 20.46
C ASN A 463 41.31 -1.26 20.87
N PHE A 464 41.47 -2.43 20.24
CA PHE A 464 42.55 -3.38 20.57
C PHE A 464 43.89 -2.96 19.97
N LYS A 465 44.77 -2.39 20.82
CA LYS A 465 46.11 -1.92 20.45
C LYS A 465 47.20 -2.72 21.17
N SER A 466 48.45 -2.45 20.79
CA SER A 466 49.60 -3.18 21.33
C SER A 466 49.81 -2.80 22.79
N GLY A 467 49.93 -3.84 23.63
CA GLY A 467 49.99 -3.72 25.09
C GLY A 467 48.64 -3.79 25.79
N ASP A 468 47.52 -3.78 25.06
CA ASP A 468 46.20 -4.00 25.65
C ASP A 468 45.91 -5.49 25.80
N LYS A 469 45.05 -5.84 26.77
CA LYS A 469 44.54 -7.21 26.93
C LYS A 469 43.18 -7.36 26.28
N PHE A 470 42.98 -8.43 25.52
CA PHE A 470 41.71 -8.69 24.83
C PHE A 470 40.55 -8.81 25.83
N SER A 471 40.76 -9.52 26.94
CA SER A 471 39.78 -9.72 28.00
C SER A 471 39.32 -8.39 28.64
N GLU A 472 40.22 -7.42 28.82
CA GLU A 472 39.92 -6.10 29.38
C GLU A 472 39.05 -5.26 28.44
N ILE A 473 39.28 -5.37 27.13
CA ILE A 473 38.47 -4.68 26.11
C ILE A 473 37.08 -5.29 26.01
N VAL A 474 36.97 -6.62 26.02
CA VAL A 474 35.66 -7.31 26.04
C VAL A 474 34.90 -6.92 27.31
N LYS A 475 35.58 -6.85 28.46
CA LYS A 475 34.99 -6.39 29.72
C LYS A 475 34.49 -4.95 29.62
N THR A 476 35.30 -4.06 29.07
CA THR A 476 34.93 -2.65 28.85
C THR A 476 33.75 -2.52 27.89
N ALA A 477 33.71 -3.33 26.83
CA ALA A 477 32.57 -3.38 25.91
C ALA A 477 31.29 -3.84 26.62
N LYS A 478 31.37 -4.85 27.50
CA LYS A 478 30.25 -5.32 28.32
C LYS A 478 29.76 -4.26 29.31
N GLU A 479 30.68 -3.59 30.00
CA GLU A 479 30.37 -2.52 30.97
C GLU A 479 29.71 -1.31 30.30
N ASN A 480 30.09 -0.99 29.07
CA ASN A 480 29.49 0.05 28.25
C ASN A 480 28.19 -0.38 27.54
N GLY A 481 27.77 -1.64 27.70
CA GLY A 481 26.54 -2.17 27.09
C GLY A 481 26.64 -2.38 25.57
N PHE A 482 27.84 -2.57 25.02
CA PHE A 482 28.04 -2.87 23.60
C PHE A 482 27.98 -4.36 23.28
N THR A 483 27.98 -5.25 24.27
CA THR A 483 27.82 -6.69 24.08
C THR A 483 26.40 -7.13 24.46
N GLU A 484 25.99 -8.28 23.98
CA GLU A 484 24.88 -9.05 24.56
C GLU A 484 25.17 -9.39 26.04
N PRO A 485 24.14 -9.78 26.84
CA PRO A 485 24.32 -10.17 28.25
C PRO A 485 25.41 -11.23 28.45
N ASP A 486 25.52 -12.14 27.50
CA ASP A 486 26.62 -13.09 27.35
C ASP A 486 27.50 -12.70 26.14
N PRO A 487 28.72 -12.19 26.35
CA PRO A 487 29.62 -11.80 25.26
C PRO A 487 29.97 -12.93 24.29
N ARG A 488 29.76 -14.19 24.67
CA ARG A 488 29.97 -15.34 23.78
C ARG A 488 29.07 -15.29 22.55
N ASP A 489 27.87 -14.74 22.68
CA ASP A 489 26.92 -14.64 21.57
C ASP A 489 27.47 -13.75 20.43
N ASP A 490 28.15 -12.66 20.78
CA ASP A 490 28.85 -11.79 19.83
C ASP A 490 30.17 -12.41 19.33
N LEU A 491 30.98 -12.93 20.25
CA LEU A 491 32.31 -13.49 19.96
C LEU A 491 32.28 -14.78 19.13
N SER A 492 31.16 -15.51 19.15
CA SER A 492 30.95 -16.71 18.32
C SER A 492 31.00 -16.42 16.82
N GLY A 493 30.76 -15.17 16.40
CA GLY A 493 30.67 -14.78 14.99
C GLY A 493 29.37 -15.23 14.30
N MET A 494 28.45 -15.88 15.01
CA MET A 494 27.24 -16.46 14.41
C MET A 494 26.27 -15.39 13.86
N ASP A 495 26.20 -14.21 14.49
CA ASP A 495 25.42 -13.09 13.94
C ASP A 495 25.98 -12.60 12.59
N VAL A 496 27.31 -12.54 12.48
CA VAL A 496 28.01 -12.19 11.24
C VAL A 496 27.75 -13.27 10.17
N ALA A 497 27.80 -14.55 10.54
CA ALA A 497 27.54 -15.67 9.62
C ALA A 497 26.12 -15.61 9.02
N ARG A 498 25.11 -15.26 9.83
CA ARG A 498 23.74 -15.06 9.34
C ARG A 498 23.66 -13.92 8.31
N LYS A 499 24.34 -12.80 8.57
CA LYS A 499 24.40 -11.66 7.64
C LYS A 499 25.11 -12.03 6.34
N VAL A 500 26.23 -12.75 6.42
CA VAL A 500 26.95 -13.29 5.26
C VAL A 500 26.08 -14.23 4.44
N THR A 501 25.32 -15.11 5.09
CA THR A 501 24.36 -16.02 4.42
C THR A 501 23.31 -15.24 3.63
N THR A 502 22.72 -14.22 4.25
CA THR A 502 21.78 -13.32 3.57
C THR A 502 22.42 -12.65 2.35
N LEU A 503 23.61 -12.07 2.51
CA LEU A 503 24.33 -11.38 1.42
C LEU A 503 24.73 -12.32 0.28
N ALA A 504 25.14 -13.55 0.59
CA ALA A 504 25.45 -14.58 -0.40
C ALA A 504 24.22 -14.90 -1.25
N ARG A 505 23.05 -15.05 -0.60
CA ARG A 505 21.77 -15.28 -1.28
C ARG A 505 21.36 -14.12 -2.18
N GLU A 506 21.46 -12.88 -1.69
CA GLU A 506 21.20 -11.69 -2.51
C GLU A 506 22.20 -11.52 -3.67
N SER A 507 23.39 -12.10 -3.55
CA SER A 507 24.40 -12.12 -4.62
C SER A 507 24.19 -13.26 -5.64
N GLY A 508 23.14 -14.05 -5.49
CA GLY A 508 22.79 -15.16 -6.39
C GLY A 508 23.36 -16.52 -6.00
N LEU A 509 23.96 -16.67 -4.81
CA LEU A 509 24.44 -17.97 -4.31
C LEU A 509 23.37 -18.70 -3.50
N SER A 510 23.38 -20.03 -3.53
CA SER A 510 22.46 -20.88 -2.77
C SER A 510 23.16 -21.50 -1.56
N LEU A 511 23.66 -20.66 -0.64
CA LEU A 511 24.36 -21.11 0.56
C LEU A 511 23.39 -21.32 1.73
N GLU A 512 23.64 -22.38 2.50
CA GLU A 512 23.09 -22.60 3.84
C GLU A 512 24.03 -22.02 4.90
N LEU A 513 23.52 -21.80 6.12
CA LEU A 513 24.33 -21.28 7.22
C LEU A 513 25.50 -22.21 7.57
N ASP A 514 25.28 -23.52 7.49
CA ASP A 514 26.29 -24.55 7.73
C ASP A 514 27.40 -24.58 6.65
N ASP A 515 27.16 -23.97 5.48
CA ASP A 515 28.16 -23.84 4.42
C ASP A 515 29.14 -22.68 4.68
N ILE A 516 28.91 -21.87 5.71
CA ILE A 516 29.74 -20.71 6.07
C ILE A 516 30.71 -21.13 7.19
N PRO A 517 32.01 -21.31 6.92
CA PRO A 517 32.99 -21.53 7.97
C PRO A 517 33.09 -20.27 8.85
N VAL A 518 32.95 -20.45 10.16
CA VAL A 518 33.02 -19.37 11.15
C VAL A 518 34.20 -19.63 12.09
N GLU A 519 35.16 -18.72 12.12
CA GLU A 519 36.20 -18.68 13.14
C GLU A 519 35.64 -18.01 14.41
N SER A 520 35.32 -18.82 15.42
CA SER A 520 34.86 -18.32 16.72
C SER A 520 36.02 -17.67 17.48
N LEU A 521 35.76 -16.52 18.11
CA LEU A 521 36.70 -15.87 19.04
C LEU A 521 36.54 -16.38 20.48
N VAL A 522 35.58 -17.27 20.73
CA VAL A 522 35.41 -17.96 22.02
C VAL A 522 36.41 -19.12 22.06
N PRO A 523 37.36 -19.14 23.01
CA PRO A 523 38.27 -20.28 23.18
C PRO A 523 37.49 -21.57 23.47
N ALA A 524 37.93 -22.69 22.89
CA ALA A 524 37.22 -23.97 22.98
C ALA A 524 36.99 -24.43 24.43
N GLU A 525 37.94 -24.12 25.33
CA GLU A 525 37.89 -24.44 26.75
C GLU A 525 36.86 -23.61 27.53
N LEU A 526 36.36 -22.52 26.94
CA LEU A 526 35.40 -21.58 27.53
C LEU A 526 34.01 -21.66 26.91
N GLU A 527 33.83 -22.39 25.81
CA GLU A 527 32.52 -22.61 25.18
C GLU A 527 31.53 -23.25 26.16
N SER A 528 31.99 -24.25 26.92
CA SER A 528 31.18 -25.01 27.88
C SER A 528 31.04 -24.35 29.26
N CYS A 529 31.52 -23.12 29.46
CA CYS A 529 31.36 -22.42 30.74
C CYS A 529 29.87 -22.26 31.10
N SER A 530 29.57 -22.41 32.39
CA SER A 530 28.19 -22.47 32.88
C SER A 530 27.51 -21.10 32.95
N SER A 531 28.29 -20.02 33.02
CA SER A 531 27.79 -18.64 33.07
C SER A 531 28.68 -17.65 32.32
N ALA A 532 28.08 -16.52 31.93
CA ALA A 532 28.81 -15.39 31.33
C ALA A 532 29.85 -14.78 32.29
N GLU A 533 29.63 -14.89 33.60
CA GLU A 533 30.58 -14.40 34.62
C GLU A 533 31.82 -15.29 34.70
N GLU A 534 31.62 -16.62 34.68
CA GLU A 534 32.71 -17.60 34.62
C GLU A 534 33.53 -17.42 33.35
N PHE A 535 32.86 -17.23 32.21
CA PHE A 535 33.50 -16.91 30.93
C PHE A 535 34.41 -15.67 31.04
N MET A 536 33.89 -14.56 31.56
CA MET A 536 34.66 -13.31 31.70
C MET A 536 35.82 -13.42 32.70
N GLN A 537 35.72 -14.27 33.72
CA GLN A 537 36.79 -14.51 34.69
C GLN A 537 37.94 -15.33 34.09
N ARG A 538 37.63 -16.26 33.19
CA ARG A 538 38.62 -17.16 32.56
C ARG A 538 39.15 -16.67 31.22
N LEU A 539 38.46 -15.74 30.56
CA LEU A 539 38.93 -15.13 29.30
C LEU A 539 40.37 -14.58 29.37
N PRO A 540 40.87 -14.02 30.49
CA PRO A 540 42.27 -13.61 30.62
C PRO A 540 43.29 -14.74 30.46
N GLU A 541 42.91 -16.02 30.63
CA GLU A 541 43.79 -17.19 30.39
C GLU A 541 44.26 -17.27 28.93
N PHE A 542 43.57 -16.58 28.00
CA PHE A 542 43.81 -16.63 26.55
C PHE A 542 44.29 -15.30 25.96
N ASP A 543 44.60 -14.30 26.80
CA ASP A 543 45.07 -12.99 26.34
C ASP A 543 46.39 -13.07 25.55
N ASP A 544 47.30 -13.98 25.93
CA ASP A 544 48.60 -14.13 25.29
C ASP A 544 48.47 -14.49 23.79
N GLN A 545 47.48 -15.31 23.44
CA GLN A 545 47.24 -15.70 22.05
C GLN A 545 46.77 -14.51 21.21
N MET A 546 45.81 -13.74 21.71
CA MET A 546 45.28 -12.56 21.02
C MET A 546 46.31 -11.43 20.93
N THR A 547 47.10 -11.25 22.00
CA THR A 547 48.17 -10.25 22.05
C THR A 547 49.23 -10.56 20.99
N LYS A 548 49.63 -11.83 20.86
CA LYS A 548 50.58 -12.24 19.82
C LYS A 548 50.06 -11.96 18.40
N LEU A 549 48.79 -12.29 18.11
CA LEU A 549 48.18 -11.99 16.81
C LEU A 549 48.18 -10.48 16.52
N GLN A 550 47.93 -9.67 17.54
CA GLN A 550 47.89 -8.21 17.44
C GLN A 550 49.29 -7.63 17.19
N GLU A 551 50.31 -8.11 17.90
CA GLU A 551 51.69 -7.71 17.74
C GLU A 551 52.23 -8.10 16.36
N ASP A 552 51.94 -9.32 15.90
CA ASP A 552 52.33 -9.82 14.58
C ASP A 552 51.69 -8.97 13.46
N ALA A 553 50.40 -8.62 13.58
CA ALA A 553 49.74 -7.73 12.62
C ALA A 553 50.38 -6.33 12.61
N MET A 554 50.62 -5.75 13.79
CA MET A 554 51.21 -4.41 13.91
C MET A 554 52.65 -4.35 13.38
N ALA A 555 53.45 -5.40 13.58
CA ALA A 555 54.80 -5.52 13.04
C ALA A 555 54.83 -5.50 11.50
N ASN A 556 53.76 -5.96 10.86
CA ASN A 556 53.58 -5.94 9.41
C ASN A 556 52.91 -4.65 8.87
N GLY A 557 52.59 -3.68 9.73
CA GLY A 557 51.86 -2.48 9.34
C GLY A 557 50.37 -2.74 9.04
N GLU A 558 49.80 -3.75 9.68
CA GLU A 558 48.43 -4.20 9.52
C GLU A 558 47.62 -4.06 10.81
N VAL A 559 46.30 -4.20 10.71
CA VAL A 559 45.35 -4.25 11.83
C VAL A 559 44.46 -5.47 11.73
N LEU A 560 44.06 -6.02 12.87
CA LEU A 560 43.12 -7.13 12.97
C LEU A 560 41.68 -6.64 12.80
N ARG A 561 40.90 -7.31 11.95
CA ARG A 561 39.46 -7.05 11.79
C ARG A 561 38.69 -8.35 11.64
N PHE A 562 37.57 -8.44 12.34
CA PHE A 562 36.67 -9.57 12.22
C PHE A 562 35.69 -9.34 11.07
N VAL A 563 35.79 -10.15 10.02
CA VAL A 563 35.16 -9.88 8.73
C VAL A 563 34.29 -11.03 8.27
N GLY A 564 33.17 -10.68 7.64
CA GLY A 564 32.40 -11.58 6.80
C GLY A 564 32.78 -11.38 5.34
N GLN A 565 32.92 -12.47 4.59
CA GLN A 565 33.22 -12.44 3.16
C GLN A 565 32.27 -13.35 2.39
N VAL A 566 31.89 -12.90 1.20
CA VAL A 566 31.22 -13.67 0.14
C VAL A 566 32.08 -13.54 -1.11
N ASP A 567 32.50 -14.66 -1.66
CA ASP A 567 33.14 -14.72 -2.98
C ASP A 567 32.23 -15.47 -3.94
N VAL A 568 31.65 -14.72 -4.87
CA VAL A 568 30.68 -15.23 -5.85
C VAL A 568 31.37 -16.11 -6.89
N LYS A 569 32.66 -15.88 -7.18
CA LYS A 569 33.40 -16.69 -8.16
C LYS A 569 33.68 -18.09 -7.65
N THR A 570 34.06 -18.20 -6.38
CA THR A 570 34.28 -19.51 -5.74
C THR A 570 32.99 -20.13 -5.18
N GLY A 571 31.93 -19.32 -5.07
CA GLY A 571 30.66 -19.74 -4.50
C GLY A 571 30.75 -20.01 -3.00
N LYS A 572 31.63 -19.30 -2.28
CA LYS A 572 31.90 -19.54 -0.85
C LYS A 572 31.66 -18.28 -0.04
N GLY A 573 31.20 -18.46 1.20
CA GLY A 573 31.24 -17.42 2.23
C GLY A 573 32.11 -17.87 3.41
N SER A 574 32.58 -16.93 4.21
CA SER A 574 33.37 -17.20 5.41
C SER A 574 33.30 -16.05 6.41
N VAL A 575 33.47 -16.36 7.69
CA VAL A 575 33.62 -15.39 8.76
C VAL A 575 34.91 -15.68 9.50
N ALA A 576 35.83 -14.71 9.54
CA ALA A 576 37.17 -14.93 10.09
C ALA A 576 37.80 -13.65 10.64
N LEU A 577 38.82 -13.82 11.50
CA LEU A 577 39.71 -12.74 11.88
C LEU A 577 40.79 -12.60 10.80
N LYS A 578 40.93 -11.40 10.22
CA LYS A 578 41.91 -11.15 9.16
C LYS A 578 42.74 -9.90 9.41
N ASN A 579 43.90 -9.86 8.78
CA ASN A 579 44.80 -8.73 8.77
C ASN A 579 44.50 -7.83 7.57
N TYR A 580 44.49 -6.52 7.79
CA TYR A 580 44.38 -5.52 6.74
C TYR A 580 45.43 -4.43 6.89
N PRO A 581 46.01 -3.91 5.79
CA PRO A 581 46.89 -2.75 5.85
C PRO A 581 46.21 -1.57 6.53
N VAL A 582 46.97 -0.75 7.27
CA VAL A 582 46.44 0.47 7.92
C VAL A 582 45.81 1.47 6.95
N THR A 583 46.11 1.38 5.66
CA THR A 583 45.52 2.20 4.59
C THR A 583 44.18 1.67 4.08
N HIS A 584 43.81 0.44 4.42
CA HIS A 584 42.57 -0.20 3.97
C HIS A 584 41.35 0.49 4.61
N PRO A 585 40.19 0.60 3.92
CA PRO A 585 38.98 1.20 4.49
C PRO A 585 38.55 0.63 5.84
N PHE A 586 38.74 -0.68 6.06
CA PHE A 586 38.42 -1.34 7.34
C PHE A 586 39.27 -0.86 8.52
N ALA A 587 40.48 -0.34 8.26
CA ALA A 587 41.36 0.19 9.30
C ALA A 587 40.96 1.62 9.73
N GLN A 588 40.15 2.31 8.93
CA GLN A 588 39.75 3.70 9.16
C GLN A 588 38.42 3.85 9.92
N LEU A 589 37.81 2.74 10.33
CA LEU A 589 36.57 2.76 11.10
C LEU A 589 36.78 3.28 12.51
N GLY A 590 35.76 3.97 13.02
CA GLY A 590 35.66 4.41 14.41
C GLY A 590 34.47 3.78 15.11
N GLY A 591 34.58 3.62 16.43
CA GLY A 591 33.46 3.19 17.27
C GLY A 591 32.89 1.83 16.88
N THR A 592 31.57 1.79 16.71
CA THR A 592 30.75 0.60 16.41
C THR A 592 30.28 0.55 14.95
N ASP A 593 30.92 1.32 14.06
CA ASP A 593 30.51 1.40 12.67
C ASP A 593 30.68 0.05 11.95
N ASN A 594 29.71 -0.24 11.08
CA ASN A 594 29.79 -1.30 10.09
C ASN A 594 30.26 -0.74 8.76
N ILE A 595 30.88 -1.60 7.96
CA ILE A 595 31.32 -1.28 6.61
C ILE A 595 31.11 -2.47 5.69
N VAL A 596 30.69 -2.19 4.46
CA VAL A 596 30.49 -3.18 3.41
C VAL A 596 31.21 -2.71 2.15
N LEU A 597 32.13 -3.53 1.66
CA LEU A 597 32.80 -3.39 0.40
C LEU A 597 32.15 -4.35 -0.60
N CYS A 598 31.60 -3.81 -1.68
CA CYS A 598 30.99 -4.58 -2.75
C CYS A 598 31.78 -4.37 -4.04
N SER A 599 32.43 -5.43 -4.53
CA SER A 599 33.12 -5.45 -5.82
C SER A 599 32.24 -6.12 -6.86
N THR A 600 32.11 -5.48 -8.02
CA THR A 600 31.27 -6.00 -9.12
C THR A 600 32.03 -6.00 -10.45
N GLU A 601 31.36 -6.28 -11.56
CA GLU A 601 31.91 -6.04 -12.89
C GLU A 601 32.13 -4.56 -13.16
N ARG A 602 31.20 -3.69 -12.72
CA ARG A 602 31.27 -2.24 -12.88
C ARG A 602 32.14 -1.54 -11.82
N TYR A 603 32.13 -2.04 -10.58
CA TYR A 603 32.92 -1.50 -9.46
C TYR A 603 34.22 -2.31 -9.26
N ASN A 604 35.16 -2.10 -10.17
CA ASN A 604 36.47 -2.76 -10.19
C ASN A 604 37.49 -1.89 -10.96
N PRO A 605 38.71 -1.61 -10.43
CA PRO A 605 39.31 -2.13 -9.20
C PRO A 605 38.82 -1.47 -7.92
N GLN A 606 38.08 -0.37 -8.00
CA GLN A 606 37.57 0.33 -6.83
C GLN A 606 36.19 -0.22 -6.41
N PRO A 607 36.07 -0.87 -5.23
CA PRO A 607 34.79 -1.38 -4.75
C PRO A 607 33.86 -0.25 -4.32
N LEU A 608 32.56 -0.51 -4.35
CA LEU A 608 31.57 0.33 -3.69
C LEU A 608 31.69 0.15 -2.18
N VAL A 609 31.78 1.26 -1.43
CA VAL A 609 31.92 1.25 0.03
C VAL A 609 30.68 1.87 0.66
N ILE A 610 30.02 1.14 1.55
CA ILE A 610 28.90 1.62 2.37
C ILE A 610 29.35 1.53 3.82
N THR A 611 29.30 2.65 4.56
CA THR A 611 29.78 2.73 5.95
C THR A 611 28.84 3.56 6.81
N GLY A 612 28.75 3.22 8.09
CA GLY A 612 28.03 3.98 9.10
C GLY A 612 27.58 3.09 10.27
N PRO A 613 26.69 3.60 11.15
CA PRO A 613 26.28 2.87 12.34
C PRO A 613 25.61 1.54 11.98
N GLY A 614 26.21 0.45 12.45
CA GLY A 614 25.79 -0.92 12.15
C GLY A 614 24.71 -1.51 13.05
N ALA A 615 24.39 -0.79 14.12
CA ALA A 615 23.46 -1.18 15.18
C ALA A 615 22.89 0.07 15.85
N GLY A 616 21.82 -0.11 16.63
CA GLY A 616 21.13 0.97 17.34
C GLY A 616 19.65 1.05 16.95
N ALA A 617 18.80 1.32 17.94
CA ALA A 617 17.35 1.29 17.78
C ALA A 617 16.86 2.29 16.72
N GLU A 618 17.34 3.54 16.79
CA GLU A 618 16.98 4.62 15.85
C GLU A 618 17.34 4.29 14.40
N VAL A 619 18.55 3.81 14.18
CA VAL A 619 19.06 3.52 12.83
C VAL A 619 18.36 2.28 12.25
N THR A 620 18.11 1.26 13.08
CA THR A 620 17.38 0.04 12.66
C THR A 620 15.91 0.36 12.35
N ALA A 621 15.24 1.12 13.22
CA ALA A 621 13.88 1.59 12.99
C ALA A 621 13.80 2.45 11.72
N GLY A 622 14.79 3.30 11.47
CA GLY A 622 14.88 4.09 10.24
C GLY A 622 15.02 3.22 8.98
N GLY A 623 15.75 2.11 9.06
CA GLY A 623 15.83 1.11 7.98
C GLY A 623 14.48 0.45 7.68
N ILE A 624 13.74 0.08 8.72
CA ILE A 624 12.38 -0.48 8.62
C ILE A 624 11.41 0.54 8.04
N PHE A 625 11.48 1.79 8.50
CA PHE A 625 10.66 2.87 7.99
C PHE A 625 11.00 3.14 6.51
N SER A 626 12.27 3.11 6.12
CA SER A 626 12.68 3.20 4.71
C SER A 626 12.08 2.09 3.85
N ASP A 627 12.00 0.86 4.36
CA ASP A 627 11.31 -0.25 3.68
C ASP A 627 9.80 0.00 3.54
N LEU A 628 9.16 0.61 4.54
CA LEU A 628 7.75 1.00 4.47
C LEU A 628 7.51 2.07 3.39
N ILE A 629 8.36 3.09 3.30
CA ILE A 629 8.26 4.11 2.26
C ILE A 629 8.50 3.51 0.86
N ARG A 630 9.43 2.56 0.73
CA ARG A 630 9.63 1.81 -0.52
C ARG A 630 8.39 1.01 -0.90
N LEU A 631 7.74 0.36 0.06
CA LEU A 631 6.45 -0.29 -0.16
C LEU A 631 5.43 0.71 -0.70
N CYS A 632 5.26 1.86 -0.05
CA CYS A 632 4.35 2.91 -0.50
C CYS A 632 4.64 3.36 -1.95
N ALA A 633 5.91 3.48 -2.32
CA ALA A 633 6.32 3.89 -3.68
C ALA A 633 5.87 2.88 -4.75
N HIS A 634 5.86 1.57 -4.46
CA HIS A 634 5.29 0.56 -5.36
C HIS A 634 3.79 0.75 -5.62
N PHE A 635 3.09 1.42 -4.71
CA PHE A 635 1.66 1.71 -4.82
C PHE A 635 1.34 3.13 -5.27
N GLY A 636 2.34 3.90 -5.71
CA GLY A 636 2.14 5.22 -6.31
C GLY A 636 2.56 6.40 -5.43
N ALA A 637 3.15 6.15 -4.25
CA ALA A 637 3.68 7.24 -3.44
C ALA A 637 4.86 7.92 -4.16
N PRO A 638 5.06 9.24 -3.98
CA PRO A 638 6.17 9.95 -4.61
C PRO A 638 7.52 9.44 -4.12
N SER A 639 8.33 8.89 -5.04
CA SER A 639 9.74 8.53 -4.82
C SER A 639 10.58 9.77 -4.51
#